data_AF-A0A1I6TAY2-F1
#
_entry.id   AF-A0A1I6TAY2-F1
#
_cell.length_a   1.000
_cell.length_b   1.000
_cell.length_c   1.000
_cell.angle_alpha   90.00
_cell.angle_beta   90.00
_cell.angle_gamma   90.00
#
_symmetry.space_group_name_H-M   'P 1'
#
loop_
_entity.id
_entity.type
_entity.pdbx_description
1 polymer ?
#
loop_
_entity_poly.entity_id
_entity_poly.type
_entity_poly.pdbx_seq_one_letter_code
_entity_poly.pdbx_strand_id
1 'polypeptide(L)'
;MRRPPSPGEIVDAAENLSRKQGHDNAGPLSWATGFTSAAPPVQRLPASHALWDEMAAELPGLYAGLRLRRRLESLPVLDAGPGALPDAFLQRAATVLGILVHAYHRVEPRHDTPTPASVLTPWHQVCARLGRDTPFLSYLDLVITNWRPSDPQDTSPARPLLVEDVRLLVPTVGTDEEQFFYLTQLEMLSRGTPLVAAAVDAHTAAAQEDARALTDRLLLMTECVREITALGLRKIDPRPGRRFHVDPVVWAKTVAPLAVPLVRHGLGPSGTASPMFHLLDAVIGRTGYRSFIGEEAGRLRANYPANWRAFIDSVAAADISGHAAATAHPPLHAALAGLRAVYAGENGLLARHRLKVAGYLNTSYRVGRDVTISGFPAAARVAGELAASRAERPAPPAPAPAPAGAAPAGEPSLPFSEVLRHDHAADRPWIVVDDGVYDVTGFLDRHPGGVAPLLSYLGTDATGIFEQLGHHRDKAVAARLRKLRVGRITRNDSEPYPSWLRWATELTRRGNAFPTDLSIREARTSLASQPAELTPYTLQFAIEAHERFHDRTYRDITGQLHHDLTGAPASPPPADPLSPHLYAALSTADPATLRRAEKLWREAITLDGLLLHTVRAALIAGLAHLESRTATPAVLLSHLTRVTTAATAYHHDLHTLAHTSGPAPAARTTAGRAGTP
;
A
#
# COMPACT_ATOMS: atom_id res chain seq x y z
N MET A 1 16.89 -35.22 29.27
CA MET A 1 16.55 -33.95 28.57
C MET A 1 15.16 -33.53 29.03
N ARG A 2 14.93 -32.26 29.39
CA ARG A 2 13.58 -31.77 29.72
C ARG A 2 12.76 -31.65 28.42
N ARG A 3 11.47 -32.03 28.44
CA ARG A 3 10.58 -31.82 27.28
C ARG A 3 10.50 -30.33 26.95
N PRO A 4 10.35 -29.94 25.67
CA PRO A 4 10.06 -28.55 25.32
C PRO A 4 8.74 -28.11 25.97
N PRO A 5 8.60 -26.82 26.34
CA PRO A 5 7.37 -26.32 26.94
C PRO A 5 6.23 -26.35 25.91
N SER A 6 5.07 -26.82 26.36
CA SER A 6 3.81 -26.79 25.60
C SER A 6 3.36 -25.35 25.34
N PRO A 7 2.50 -25.10 24.32
CA PRO A 7 1.99 -23.77 24.05
C PRO A 7 1.27 -23.12 25.25
N GLY A 8 0.53 -23.90 26.04
CA GLY A 8 -0.14 -23.40 27.25
C GLY A 8 0.82 -22.96 28.35
N GLU A 9 1.85 -23.76 28.64
CA GLU A 9 2.91 -23.40 29.60
C GLU A 9 3.63 -22.11 29.17
N ILE A 10 3.75 -21.85 27.86
CA ILE A 10 4.35 -20.61 27.33
C ILE A 10 3.42 -19.40 27.55
N VAL A 11 2.11 -19.54 27.34
CA VAL A 11 1.15 -18.45 27.61
C VAL A 11 1.15 -18.10 29.10
N ASP A 12 1.10 -19.11 29.98
CA ASP A 12 1.14 -18.90 31.43
C ASP A 12 2.45 -18.23 31.88
N ALA A 13 3.59 -18.66 31.31
CA ALA A 13 4.88 -18.04 31.58
C ALA A 13 4.93 -16.58 31.12
N ALA A 14 4.36 -16.27 29.95
CA ALA A 14 4.29 -14.92 29.42
C ALA A 14 3.44 -14.01 30.32
N GLU A 15 2.23 -14.44 30.73
CA GLU A 15 1.36 -13.65 31.61
C GLU A 15 2.00 -13.39 32.99
N ASN A 16 2.65 -14.41 33.55
CA ASN A 16 3.36 -14.27 34.82
C ASN A 16 4.55 -13.31 34.72
N LEU A 17 5.29 -13.36 33.61
CA LEU A 17 6.40 -12.44 33.36
C LEU A 17 5.90 -11.00 33.23
N SER A 18 4.88 -10.77 32.41
CA SER A 18 4.28 -9.44 32.22
C SER A 18 3.74 -8.87 33.52
N ARG A 19 3.04 -9.68 34.33
CA ARG A 19 2.53 -9.25 35.64
C ARG A 19 3.65 -8.89 36.62
N LYS A 20 4.73 -9.68 36.64
CA LYS A 20 5.88 -9.45 37.51
C LYS A 20 6.65 -8.17 37.14
N GLN A 21 6.76 -7.86 35.84
CA GLN A 21 7.54 -6.73 35.34
C GLN A 21 6.71 -5.46 35.14
N GLY A 22 5.37 -5.59 35.04
CA GLY A 22 4.47 -4.47 34.75
C GLY A 22 4.48 -4.02 33.29
N HIS A 23 5.03 -4.81 32.37
CA HIS A 23 5.14 -4.49 30.94
C HIS A 23 5.28 -5.73 30.06
N ASP A 24 4.99 -5.60 28.76
CA ASP A 24 4.97 -6.70 27.78
C ASP A 24 6.19 -6.72 26.83
N ASN A 25 7.35 -6.20 27.25
CA ASN A 25 8.53 -6.06 26.37
C ASN A 25 9.00 -7.37 25.70
N ALA A 26 8.73 -8.54 26.32
CA ALA A 26 9.03 -9.85 25.73
C ALA A 26 8.00 -10.31 24.67
N GLY A 27 7.00 -9.48 24.38
CA GLY A 27 5.89 -9.74 23.47
C GLY A 27 4.59 -9.98 24.23
N PRO A 28 3.51 -9.21 23.98
CA PRO A 28 2.24 -9.42 24.64
C PRO A 28 1.64 -10.76 24.21
N LEU A 29 1.44 -11.67 25.16
CA LEU A 29 0.83 -12.98 24.94
C LEU A 29 0.03 -13.37 26.17
N SER A 30 -1.27 -13.59 26.00
CA SER A 30 -2.21 -13.81 27.10
C SER A 30 -3.43 -14.62 26.65
N TRP A 31 -4.08 -15.31 27.59
CA TRP A 31 -5.34 -16.01 27.35
C TRP A 31 -6.48 -15.04 26.99
N ALA A 32 -6.56 -13.92 27.72
CA ALA A 32 -7.62 -12.93 27.58
C ALA A 32 -7.48 -12.06 26.32
N THR A 33 -6.25 -11.85 25.83
CA THR A 33 -5.96 -10.83 24.80
C THR A 33 -5.09 -11.30 23.64
N GLY A 34 -4.73 -12.58 23.61
CA GLY A 34 -3.99 -13.20 22.52
C GLY A 34 -2.63 -12.51 22.35
N PHE A 35 -2.31 -12.08 21.12
CA PHE A 35 -1.07 -11.37 20.80
C PHE A 35 -1.14 -9.84 21.01
N THR A 36 -2.10 -9.34 21.78
CA THR A 36 -2.24 -7.92 22.09
C THR A 36 -2.08 -7.68 23.59
N SER A 37 -1.69 -6.48 24.00
CA SER A 37 -1.54 -6.14 25.42
C SER A 37 -2.89 -6.14 26.13
N ALA A 38 -2.90 -6.59 27.39
CA ALA A 38 -4.09 -6.61 28.24
C ALA A 38 -4.57 -5.19 28.58
N ALA A 39 -3.62 -4.31 28.91
CA ALA A 39 -3.86 -2.90 29.20
C ALA A 39 -3.60 -2.01 27.97
N PRO A 40 -4.16 -0.79 27.93
CA PRO A 40 -3.74 0.22 26.98
C PRO A 40 -2.22 0.46 27.01
N PRO A 41 -1.58 0.68 25.83
CA PRO A 41 -0.17 1.06 25.77
C PRO A 41 0.13 2.30 26.61
N VAL A 42 1.36 2.36 27.15
CA VAL A 42 1.83 3.50 27.94
C VAL A 42 1.73 4.78 27.11
N GLN A 43 0.90 5.73 27.56
CA GLN A 43 0.60 6.92 26.75
C GLN A 43 1.66 8.01 26.86
N ARG A 44 2.28 8.15 28.02
CA ARG A 44 3.30 9.17 28.32
C ARG A 44 4.60 8.56 28.81
N LEU A 45 5.71 9.10 28.32
CA LEU A 45 7.06 8.86 28.79
C LEU A 45 7.31 9.61 30.12
N PRO A 46 8.35 9.23 30.90
CA PRO A 46 8.74 9.98 32.09
C PRO A 46 9.16 11.41 31.72
N ALA A 47 9.15 12.32 32.69
CA ALA A 47 9.49 13.73 32.48
C ALA A 47 10.86 13.94 31.82
N SER A 48 11.84 13.06 32.09
CA SER A 48 13.16 13.08 31.44
C SER A 48 13.13 12.85 29.93
N HIS A 49 12.05 12.30 29.39
CA HIS A 49 11.87 11.94 27.98
C HIS A 49 10.60 12.55 27.36
N ALA A 50 9.96 13.51 28.04
CA ALA A 50 8.71 14.14 27.58
C ALA A 50 8.82 14.80 26.20
N LEU A 51 10.03 15.23 25.81
CA LEU A 51 10.31 15.80 24.49
C LEU A 51 9.94 14.86 23.33
N TRP A 52 10.04 13.54 23.51
CA TRP A 52 9.61 12.58 22.49
C TRP A 52 8.08 12.54 22.36
N ASP A 53 7.33 12.72 23.46
CA ASP A 53 5.87 12.85 23.41
C ASP A 53 5.44 14.18 22.77
N GLU A 54 6.15 15.27 23.07
CA GLU A 54 5.94 16.57 22.41
C GLU A 54 6.14 16.44 20.89
N MET A 55 7.23 15.80 20.47
CA MET A 55 7.51 15.53 19.06
C MET A 55 6.43 14.69 18.39
N ALA A 56 5.94 13.65 19.07
CA ALA A 56 4.85 12.82 18.58
C ALA A 56 3.54 13.62 18.43
N ALA A 57 3.23 14.53 19.35
CA ALA A 57 2.04 15.38 19.30
C ALA A 57 2.14 16.46 18.21
N GLU A 58 3.32 17.02 17.99
CA GLU A 58 3.59 18.04 16.96
C GLU A 58 3.65 17.44 15.54
N LEU A 59 3.87 16.13 15.41
CA LEU A 59 4.23 15.45 14.16
C LEU A 59 3.29 15.76 12.98
N PRO A 60 1.94 15.71 13.10
CA PRO A 60 1.04 16.07 12.00
C PRO A 60 1.25 17.50 11.46
N GLY A 61 1.49 18.46 12.36
CA GLY A 61 1.73 19.86 12.00
C GLY A 61 3.13 20.11 11.44
N LEU A 62 4.12 19.34 11.90
CA LEU A 62 5.47 19.35 11.33
C LEU A 62 5.49 18.76 9.92
N TYR A 63 4.67 17.74 9.65
CA TYR A 63 4.48 17.16 8.31
C TYR A 63 3.84 18.17 7.35
N ALA A 64 2.69 18.73 7.72
CA ALA A 64 1.96 19.70 6.88
C ALA A 64 2.85 20.89 6.46
N GLY A 65 3.68 21.37 7.38
CA GLY A 65 4.57 22.51 7.15
C GLY A 65 5.96 22.18 6.61
N LEU A 66 6.32 20.91 6.37
CA LEU A 66 7.68 20.49 6.01
C LEU A 66 8.76 21.01 6.99
N ARG A 67 8.47 20.92 8.30
CA ARG A 67 9.36 21.40 9.38
C ARG A 67 10.02 20.29 10.20
N LEU A 68 9.63 19.03 9.97
CA LEU A 68 10.04 17.90 10.79
C LEU A 68 11.57 17.71 10.82
N ARG A 69 12.23 17.77 9.65
CA ARG A 69 13.69 17.53 9.57
C ARG A 69 14.48 18.52 10.42
N ARG A 70 14.25 19.81 10.19
CA ARG A 70 14.85 20.90 10.95
C ARG A 70 14.61 20.75 12.45
N ARG A 71 13.40 20.35 12.84
CA ARG A 71 13.06 20.13 14.25
C ARG A 71 13.89 18.99 14.83
N LEU A 72 13.92 17.82 14.20
CA LEU A 72 14.67 16.65 14.66
C LEU A 72 16.19 16.85 14.70
N GLU A 73 16.75 17.55 13.71
CA GLU A 73 18.17 17.89 13.64
C GLU A 73 18.62 18.80 14.79
N SER A 74 17.70 19.60 15.33
CA SER A 74 17.97 20.51 16.46
C SER A 74 17.76 19.88 17.84
N LEU A 75 17.23 18.65 17.91
CA LEU A 75 16.92 18.03 19.20
C LEU A 75 18.20 17.59 19.94
N PRO A 76 18.23 17.69 21.28
CA PRO A 76 19.26 17.05 22.07
C PRO A 76 19.15 15.52 21.96
N VAL A 77 20.29 14.84 22.11
CA VAL A 77 20.32 13.38 22.29
C VAL A 77 19.88 13.07 23.72
N LEU A 78 18.77 12.35 23.89
CA LEU A 78 18.35 11.85 25.19
C LEU A 78 18.89 10.42 25.38
N ASP A 79 19.47 10.13 26.53
CA ASP A 79 19.98 8.80 26.84
C ASP A 79 18.84 7.82 27.13
N ALA A 80 18.77 6.73 26.38
CA ALA A 80 17.82 5.64 26.59
C ALA A 80 18.49 4.39 27.18
N GLY A 81 19.64 4.55 27.85
CA GLY A 81 20.30 3.50 28.60
C GLY A 81 19.50 3.02 29.84
N PRO A 82 19.88 1.87 30.44
CA PRO A 82 19.16 1.29 31.59
C PRO A 82 19.03 2.21 32.81
N GLY A 83 19.98 3.13 33.02
CA GLY A 83 19.94 4.10 34.13
C GLY A 83 19.05 5.33 33.87
N ALA A 84 18.67 5.59 32.62
CA ALA A 84 17.98 6.82 32.22
C ALA A 84 16.50 6.59 31.88
N LEU A 85 16.17 5.49 31.18
CA LEU A 85 14.80 5.16 30.78
C LEU A 85 14.38 3.81 31.39
N PRO A 86 13.39 3.74 32.29
CA PRO A 86 12.92 2.47 32.84
C PRO A 86 12.33 1.52 31.79
N ASP A 87 12.46 0.21 32.01
CA ASP A 87 12.02 -0.82 31.04
C ASP A 87 10.54 -0.71 30.67
N ALA A 88 9.68 -0.29 31.60
CA ALA A 88 8.24 -0.09 31.37
C ALA A 88 7.90 0.89 30.23
N PHE A 89 8.86 1.74 29.83
CA PHE A 89 8.68 2.74 28.78
C PHE A 89 9.31 2.35 27.44
N LEU A 90 10.02 1.22 27.37
CA LEU A 90 10.80 0.84 26.18
C LEU A 90 9.95 0.69 24.93
N GLN A 91 8.84 -0.04 25.01
CA GLN A 91 7.98 -0.26 23.86
C GLN A 91 7.36 1.05 23.35
N ARG A 92 6.97 1.97 24.25
CA ARG A 92 6.47 3.30 23.88
C ARG A 92 7.56 4.14 23.20
N ALA A 93 8.77 4.14 23.74
CA ALA A 93 9.91 4.83 23.14
C ALA A 93 10.25 4.26 21.75
N ALA A 94 10.21 2.93 21.57
CA ALA A 94 10.43 2.28 20.29
C ALA A 94 9.41 2.73 19.23
N THR A 95 8.13 2.81 19.60
CA THR A 95 7.07 3.33 18.73
C THR A 95 7.31 4.77 18.32
N VAL A 96 7.59 5.68 19.27
CA VAL A 96 7.85 7.09 18.95
C VAL A 96 9.06 7.24 18.04
N LEU A 97 10.21 6.69 18.46
CA LEU A 97 11.47 6.88 17.75
C LEU A 97 11.43 6.24 16.36
N GLY A 98 10.87 5.03 16.24
CA GLY A 98 10.72 4.37 14.95
C GLY A 98 9.85 5.17 13.98
N ILE A 99 8.72 5.72 14.45
CA ILE A 99 7.85 6.58 13.64
C ILE A 99 8.58 7.87 13.26
N LEU A 100 9.23 8.56 14.21
CA LEU A 100 9.97 9.80 13.93
C LEU A 100 11.11 9.60 12.91
N VAL A 101 11.86 8.50 13.02
CA VAL A 101 12.93 8.17 12.07
C VAL A 101 12.36 7.91 10.69
N HIS A 102 11.32 7.10 10.56
CA HIS A 102 10.69 6.85 9.26
C HIS A 102 10.07 8.14 8.69
N ALA A 103 9.37 8.91 9.51
CA ALA A 103 8.80 10.20 9.16
C ALA A 103 9.86 11.19 8.62
N TYR A 104 11.02 11.28 9.27
CA TYR A 104 12.15 12.12 8.82
C TYR A 104 12.60 11.81 7.39
N HIS A 105 12.70 10.53 7.05
CA HIS A 105 13.13 10.07 5.73
C HIS A 105 12.05 10.18 4.66
N ARG A 106 10.77 10.25 5.03
CA ARG A 106 9.62 10.21 4.10
C ARG A 106 8.92 11.55 3.90
N VAL A 107 9.16 12.54 4.77
CA VAL A 107 8.47 13.84 4.70
C VAL A 107 8.90 14.71 3.51
N GLU A 108 10.14 14.58 3.04
CA GLU A 108 10.72 15.40 1.97
C GLU A 108 11.43 14.52 0.91
N PRO A 109 11.56 14.98 -0.35
CA PRO A 109 12.08 14.17 -1.47
C PRO A 109 13.60 14.00 -1.47
N ARG A 110 14.31 14.56 -0.48
CA ARG A 110 15.76 14.40 -0.31
C ARG A 110 16.06 13.01 0.24
N HIS A 111 16.50 12.10 -0.61
CA HIS A 111 16.68 10.69 -0.26
C HIS A 111 18.04 10.34 0.40
N ASP A 112 19.01 11.25 0.37
CA ASP A 112 20.38 11.00 0.89
C ASP A 112 20.70 11.81 2.16
N THR A 113 19.80 11.79 3.14
CA THR A 113 20.01 12.54 4.40
C THR A 113 20.29 11.58 5.56
N PRO A 114 21.45 11.70 6.25
CA PRO A 114 21.72 10.88 7.42
C PRO A 114 20.64 11.05 8.50
N THR A 115 20.30 9.97 9.20
CA THR A 115 19.39 10.04 10.35
C THR A 115 20.05 10.83 11.48
N PRO A 116 19.38 11.83 12.09
CA PRO A 116 19.95 12.62 13.18
C PRO A 116 20.30 11.75 14.39
N ALA A 117 21.44 12.04 15.03
CA ALA A 117 21.90 11.32 16.22
C ALA A 117 20.91 11.42 17.39
N SER A 118 20.11 12.49 17.43
CA SER A 118 19.06 12.78 18.42
C SER A 118 17.96 11.72 18.48
N VAL A 119 17.70 11.03 17.37
CA VAL A 119 16.73 9.93 17.29
C VAL A 119 17.40 8.59 17.02
N LEU A 120 18.49 8.53 16.25
CA LEU A 120 19.14 7.26 15.91
C LEU A 120 19.82 6.59 17.10
N THR A 121 20.52 7.37 17.94
CA THR A 121 21.25 6.85 19.10
C THR A 121 20.31 6.23 20.14
N PRO A 122 19.29 6.95 20.64
CA PRO A 122 18.35 6.36 21.59
C PRO A 122 17.55 5.21 20.97
N TRP A 123 17.25 5.25 19.67
CA TRP A 123 16.53 4.16 19.02
C TRP A 123 17.34 2.86 19.01
N HIS A 124 18.66 2.93 18.75
CA HIS A 124 19.55 1.78 18.92
C HIS A 124 19.54 1.23 20.34
N GLN A 125 19.66 2.10 21.36
CA GLN A 125 19.64 1.68 22.76
C GLN A 125 18.32 1.00 23.14
N VAL A 126 17.18 1.59 22.75
CA VAL A 126 15.84 1.04 23.02
C VAL A 126 15.66 -0.31 22.31
N CYS A 127 16.01 -0.41 21.02
CA CYS A 127 15.87 -1.65 20.26
C CYS A 127 16.75 -2.77 20.82
N ALA A 128 18.01 -2.48 21.18
CA ALA A 128 18.89 -3.46 21.80
C ALA A 128 18.34 -3.98 23.13
N ARG A 129 17.77 -3.10 23.96
CA ARG A 129 17.12 -3.47 25.24
C ARG A 129 15.83 -4.27 25.04
N LEU A 130 15.16 -4.12 23.90
CA LEU A 130 14.03 -4.96 23.47
C LEU A 130 14.47 -6.26 22.78
N GLY A 131 15.77 -6.56 22.72
CA GLY A 131 16.31 -7.77 22.11
C GLY A 131 16.32 -7.74 20.58
N ARG A 132 16.45 -6.55 19.97
CA ARG A 132 16.51 -6.36 18.52
C ARG A 132 17.92 -5.93 18.12
N ASP A 133 18.63 -6.76 17.36
CA ASP A 133 20.02 -6.52 16.95
C ASP A 133 20.18 -5.32 16.01
N THR A 134 19.12 -4.98 15.26
CA THR A 134 19.11 -3.84 14.34
C THR A 134 17.79 -3.09 14.49
N PRO A 135 17.80 -1.74 14.62
CA PRO A 135 16.56 -0.98 14.67
C PRO A 135 15.83 -1.01 13.33
N PHE A 136 14.54 -1.30 13.42
CA PHE A 136 13.58 -1.11 12.34
C PHE A 136 12.21 -0.81 12.95
N LEU A 137 11.36 -0.10 12.22
CA LEU A 137 9.98 0.11 12.63
C LEU A 137 9.22 -1.22 12.48
N SER A 138 8.91 -1.88 13.58
CA SER A 138 8.26 -3.19 13.55
C SER A 138 6.73 -3.08 13.52
N TYR A 139 6.07 -4.16 13.14
CA TYR A 139 4.61 -4.25 13.20
C TYR A 139 4.06 -4.10 14.62
N LEU A 140 4.81 -4.57 15.62
CA LEU A 140 4.48 -4.35 17.04
C LEU A 140 4.45 -2.85 17.35
N ASP A 141 5.44 -2.11 16.86
CA ASP A 141 5.59 -0.67 17.12
C ASP A 141 4.50 0.14 16.40
N LEU A 142 4.31 -0.07 15.09
CA LEU A 142 3.42 0.76 14.27
C LEU A 142 1.94 0.42 14.44
N VAL A 143 1.60 -0.84 14.73
CA VAL A 143 0.20 -1.32 14.70
C VAL A 143 -0.27 -1.76 16.10
N ILE A 144 0.46 -2.66 16.76
CA ILE A 144 -0.06 -3.35 17.95
C ILE A 144 0.01 -2.51 19.22
N THR A 145 1.03 -1.65 19.33
CA THR A 145 1.26 -0.80 20.51
C THR A 145 1.00 0.67 20.25
N ASN A 146 0.58 1.02 19.03
CA ASN A 146 0.29 2.39 18.61
C ASN A 146 -1.20 2.74 18.72
N TRP A 147 -1.81 2.52 19.88
CA TRP A 147 -3.22 2.85 20.08
C TRP A 147 -3.48 3.34 21.50
N ARG A 148 -4.59 4.06 21.64
CA ARG A 148 -5.19 4.45 22.92
C ARG A 148 -6.72 4.36 22.82
N PRO A 149 -7.41 4.19 23.96
CA PRO A 149 -8.86 4.33 24.01
C PRO A 149 -9.32 5.68 23.44
N SER A 150 -10.44 5.67 22.72
CA SER A 150 -11.08 6.89 22.22
C SER A 150 -11.57 7.76 23.37
N ASP A 151 -12.14 7.14 24.40
CA ASP A 151 -12.42 7.77 25.69
C ASP A 151 -11.20 7.63 26.60
N PRO A 152 -10.49 8.73 26.93
CA PRO A 152 -9.31 8.67 27.79
C PRO A 152 -9.57 8.16 29.21
N GLN A 153 -10.83 8.14 29.66
CA GLN A 153 -11.22 7.60 30.96
C GLN A 153 -11.44 6.09 30.94
N ASP A 154 -11.59 5.50 29.76
CA ASP A 154 -11.72 4.06 29.61
C ASP A 154 -10.36 3.39 29.81
N THR A 155 -10.23 2.69 30.94
CA THR A 155 -9.03 1.95 31.31
C THR A 155 -9.12 0.46 30.96
N SER A 156 -10.25 0.00 30.44
CA SER A 156 -10.53 -1.41 30.13
C SER A 156 -11.39 -1.51 28.86
N PRO A 157 -10.85 -1.13 27.70
CA PRO A 157 -11.60 -1.10 26.46
C PRO A 157 -12.19 -2.47 26.14
N ALA A 158 -13.42 -2.45 25.61
CA ALA A 158 -14.13 -3.65 25.17
C ALA A 158 -13.28 -4.47 24.20
N ARG A 159 -13.41 -5.80 24.28
CA ARG A 159 -12.74 -6.75 23.39
C ARG A 159 -13.77 -7.42 22.48
N PRO A 160 -13.49 -7.60 21.18
CA PRO A 160 -12.26 -7.20 20.48
C PRO A 160 -12.10 -5.68 20.39
N LEU A 161 -10.85 -5.19 20.33
CA LEU A 161 -10.57 -3.77 20.10
C LEU A 161 -11.14 -3.37 18.73
N LEU A 162 -12.12 -2.48 18.72
CA LEU A 162 -12.77 -2.00 17.48
C LEU A 162 -12.15 -0.68 17.04
N VAL A 163 -11.98 -0.48 15.73
CA VAL A 163 -11.53 0.79 15.12
C VAL A 163 -12.31 2.01 15.65
N GLU A 164 -13.60 1.82 15.93
CA GLU A 164 -14.50 2.83 16.50
C GLU A 164 -14.04 3.34 17.87
N ASP A 165 -13.54 2.42 18.69
CA ASP A 165 -13.35 2.60 20.14
C ASP A 165 -11.89 2.97 20.49
N VAL A 166 -11.00 2.99 19.51
CA VAL A 166 -9.58 3.35 19.69
C VAL A 166 -9.12 4.41 18.70
N ARG A 167 -8.01 5.07 19.03
CA ARG A 167 -7.29 6.03 18.18
C ARG A 167 -5.80 5.73 18.19
N LEU A 168 -5.08 6.13 17.14
CA LEU A 168 -3.62 6.05 17.11
C LEU A 168 -3.02 6.88 18.24
N LEU A 169 -2.01 6.31 18.89
CA LEU A 169 -1.26 6.99 19.96
C LEU A 169 -0.25 7.99 19.38
N VAL A 170 0.39 7.63 18.27
CA VAL A 170 1.33 8.44 17.50
C VAL A 170 0.84 8.47 16.05
N PRO A 171 -0.02 9.43 15.68
CA PRO A 171 -0.34 9.71 14.29
C PRO A 171 0.82 10.45 13.61
N THR A 172 1.20 10.02 12.40
CA THR A 172 2.20 10.73 11.60
C THR A 172 1.57 11.93 10.92
N VAL A 173 0.46 11.70 10.22
CA VAL A 173 -0.32 12.74 9.55
C VAL A 173 -1.68 12.91 10.23
N GLY A 174 -2.23 11.87 10.85
CA GLY A 174 -3.46 11.88 11.61
C GLY A 174 -4.74 11.97 10.76
N THR A 175 -4.68 11.59 9.49
CA THR A 175 -5.86 11.49 8.63
C THR A 175 -6.67 10.22 8.93
N ASP A 176 -7.90 10.18 8.44
CA ASP A 176 -8.77 9.00 8.58
C ASP A 176 -8.16 7.78 7.88
N GLU A 177 -7.46 7.97 6.76
CA GLU A 177 -6.72 6.90 6.09
C GLU A 177 -5.68 6.26 7.00
N GLU A 178 -4.92 7.07 7.76
CA GLU A 178 -3.90 6.57 8.68
C GLU A 178 -4.55 5.79 9.83
N GLN A 179 -5.58 6.39 10.45
CA GLN A 179 -6.31 5.81 11.58
C GLN A 179 -6.93 4.47 11.17
N PHE A 180 -7.75 4.46 10.11
CA PHE A 180 -8.49 3.26 9.72
C PHE A 180 -7.57 2.18 9.18
N PHE A 181 -6.52 2.52 8.42
CA PHE A 181 -5.62 1.52 7.86
C PHE A 181 -4.84 0.75 8.94
N TYR A 182 -4.27 1.45 9.93
CA TYR A 182 -3.53 0.79 11.00
C TYR A 182 -4.46 0.14 12.03
N LEU A 183 -5.50 0.83 12.50
CA LEU A 183 -6.39 0.30 13.54
C LEU A 183 -7.24 -0.88 13.05
N THR A 184 -7.54 -0.97 11.74
CA THR A 184 -8.22 -2.17 11.21
C THR A 184 -7.35 -3.42 11.35
N GLN A 185 -6.03 -3.29 11.23
CA GLN A 185 -5.11 -4.41 11.41
C GLN A 185 -5.02 -4.84 12.88
N LEU A 186 -5.04 -3.87 13.80
CA LEU A 186 -5.17 -4.13 15.24
C LEU A 186 -6.49 -4.85 15.56
N GLU A 187 -7.61 -4.38 15.02
CA GLU A 187 -8.91 -5.02 15.21
C GLU A 187 -8.93 -6.45 14.66
N MET A 188 -8.39 -6.68 13.47
CA MET A 188 -8.27 -8.02 12.90
C MET A 188 -7.49 -8.96 13.81
N LEU A 189 -6.38 -8.48 14.42
CA LEU A 189 -5.63 -9.28 15.38
C LEU A 189 -6.42 -9.51 16.67
N SER A 190 -7.10 -8.49 17.20
CA SER A 190 -7.88 -8.60 18.45
C SER A 190 -9.11 -9.50 18.29
N ARG A 191 -9.74 -9.56 17.11
CA ARG A 191 -10.78 -10.55 16.79
C ARG A 191 -10.21 -11.96 16.72
N GLY A 192 -8.93 -12.09 16.39
CA GLY A 192 -8.19 -13.35 16.37
C GLY A 192 -7.76 -13.86 17.74
N THR A 193 -8.05 -13.17 18.85
CA THR A 193 -7.70 -13.61 20.21
C THR A 193 -8.07 -15.08 20.49
N PRO A 194 -9.29 -15.57 20.16
CA PRO A 194 -9.65 -16.96 20.42
C PRO A 194 -8.78 -18.01 19.69
N LEU A 195 -8.06 -17.62 18.63
CA LEU A 195 -7.15 -18.53 17.92
C LEU A 195 -6.00 -19.00 18.81
N VAL A 196 -5.56 -18.20 19.78
CA VAL A 196 -4.49 -18.57 20.71
C VAL A 196 -4.94 -19.74 21.58
N ALA A 197 -6.08 -19.60 22.26
CA ALA A 197 -6.64 -20.67 23.09
C ALA A 197 -6.98 -21.92 22.27
N ALA A 198 -7.61 -21.74 21.10
CA ALA A 198 -7.92 -22.84 20.21
C ALA A 198 -6.68 -23.61 19.76
N ALA A 199 -5.53 -22.93 19.55
CA ALA A 199 -4.28 -23.58 19.16
C ALA A 199 -3.65 -24.38 20.31
N VAL A 200 -3.73 -23.90 21.55
CA VAL A 200 -3.29 -24.66 22.73
C VAL A 200 -4.14 -25.91 22.92
N ASP A 201 -5.46 -25.78 22.80
CA ASP A 201 -6.38 -26.91 22.93
C ASP A 201 -6.20 -27.92 21.78
N ALA A 202 -5.97 -27.44 20.55
CA ALA A 202 -5.67 -28.29 19.41
C ALA A 202 -4.36 -29.06 19.59
N HIS A 203 -3.31 -28.40 20.10
CA HIS A 203 -2.06 -29.07 20.50
C HIS A 203 -2.34 -30.19 21.53
N THR A 204 -3.13 -29.89 22.57
CA THR A 204 -3.44 -30.85 23.63
C THR A 204 -4.26 -32.03 23.11
N ALA A 205 -5.28 -31.77 22.30
CA ALA A 205 -6.10 -32.80 21.67
C ALA A 205 -5.28 -33.70 20.74
N ALA A 206 -4.37 -33.13 19.94
CA ALA A 206 -3.46 -33.91 19.10
C ALA A 206 -2.52 -34.80 19.93
N ALA A 207 -1.97 -34.28 21.04
CA ALA A 207 -1.11 -35.05 21.94
C ALA A 207 -1.86 -36.18 22.67
N GLN A 208 -3.17 -36.04 22.86
CA GLN A 208 -4.05 -37.03 23.47
C GLN A 208 -4.75 -37.94 22.44
N GLU A 209 -4.48 -37.75 21.15
CA GLU A 209 -5.16 -38.43 20.04
C GLU A 209 -6.70 -38.26 20.06
N ASP A 210 -7.20 -37.17 20.64
CA ASP A 210 -8.63 -36.86 20.69
C ASP A 210 -9.10 -36.17 19.40
N ALA A 211 -9.49 -37.00 18.44
CA ALA A 211 -9.96 -36.55 17.14
C ALA A 211 -11.20 -35.63 17.22
N ARG A 212 -12.08 -35.82 18.21
CA ARG A 212 -13.31 -35.04 18.34
C ARG A 212 -13.00 -33.66 18.90
N ALA A 213 -12.23 -33.59 19.99
CA ALA A 213 -11.79 -32.31 20.55
C ALA A 213 -10.99 -31.50 19.51
N LEU A 214 -10.11 -32.15 18.74
CA LEU A 214 -9.36 -31.49 17.69
C LEU A 214 -10.28 -30.97 16.57
N THR A 215 -11.30 -31.74 16.18
CA THR A 215 -12.32 -31.31 15.21
C THR A 215 -12.99 -30.01 15.67
N ASP A 216 -13.44 -29.97 16.92
CA ASP A 216 -14.15 -28.81 17.49
C ASP A 216 -13.25 -27.56 17.52
N ARG A 217 -11.96 -27.70 17.81
CA ARG A 217 -11.01 -26.57 17.80
C ARG A 217 -10.76 -26.03 16.39
N LEU A 218 -10.63 -26.90 15.38
CA LEU A 218 -10.48 -26.46 13.99
C LEU A 218 -11.74 -25.77 13.44
N LEU A 219 -12.93 -26.20 13.88
CA LEU A 219 -14.20 -25.52 13.56
C LEU A 219 -14.26 -24.13 14.20
N LEU A 220 -13.88 -23.98 15.47
CA LEU A 220 -13.80 -22.68 16.13
C LEU A 220 -12.83 -21.72 15.41
N MET A 221 -11.65 -22.21 15.00
CA MET A 221 -10.71 -21.40 14.21
C MET A 221 -11.31 -20.98 12.86
N THR A 222 -12.09 -21.86 12.23
CA THR A 222 -12.79 -21.56 10.97
C THR A 222 -13.78 -20.40 11.15
N GLU A 223 -14.54 -20.40 12.25
CA GLU A 223 -15.47 -19.32 12.59
C GLU A 223 -14.73 -18.00 12.85
N CYS A 224 -13.64 -18.04 13.62
CA CYS A 224 -12.81 -16.87 13.88
C CYS A 224 -12.28 -16.24 12.57
N VAL A 225 -11.71 -17.05 11.67
CA VAL A 225 -11.19 -16.56 10.37
C VAL A 225 -12.30 -15.97 9.51
N ARG A 226 -13.51 -16.56 9.53
CA ARG A 226 -14.68 -15.99 8.83
C ARG A 226 -15.08 -14.64 9.41
N GLU A 227 -15.10 -14.50 10.73
CA GLU A 227 -15.44 -13.24 11.40
C GLU A 227 -14.41 -12.15 11.07
N ILE A 228 -13.11 -12.44 11.21
CA ILE A 228 -12.02 -11.51 10.85
C ILE A 228 -12.19 -11.03 9.40
N THR A 229 -12.53 -11.93 8.49
CA THR A 229 -12.72 -11.61 7.08
C THR A 229 -13.97 -10.76 6.83
N ALA A 230 -15.07 -11.06 7.52
CA ALA A 230 -16.37 -10.42 7.30
C ALA A 230 -16.48 -9.05 7.99
N LEU A 231 -15.87 -8.91 9.17
CA LEU A 231 -16.02 -7.73 10.03
C LEU A 231 -14.75 -6.86 10.06
N GLY A 232 -13.56 -7.47 10.11
CA GLY A 232 -12.29 -6.75 10.15
C GLY A 232 -11.84 -6.27 8.77
N LEU A 233 -11.48 -7.20 7.88
CA LEU A 233 -10.88 -6.88 6.57
C LEU A 233 -11.75 -5.91 5.74
N ARG A 234 -13.09 -5.95 5.90
CA ARG A 234 -14.01 -5.07 5.16
C ARG A 234 -13.88 -3.60 5.52
N LYS A 235 -13.37 -3.24 6.70
CA LYS A 235 -13.31 -1.84 7.15
C LYS A 235 -12.40 -0.98 6.28
N ILE A 236 -11.31 -1.48 5.71
CA ILE A 236 -10.52 -0.66 4.75
C ILE A 236 -11.30 -0.52 3.42
N ASP A 237 -12.13 0.51 3.25
CA ASP A 237 -13.05 0.62 2.10
C ASP A 237 -12.62 1.73 1.12
N PRO A 238 -12.24 1.42 -0.13
CA PRO A 238 -11.80 2.41 -1.10
C PRO A 238 -12.97 3.23 -1.70
N ARG A 239 -14.22 2.97 -1.35
CA ARG A 239 -15.39 3.66 -1.91
C ARG A 239 -15.71 4.94 -1.11
N PRO A 240 -15.83 6.10 -1.77
CA PRO A 240 -16.23 7.35 -1.11
C PRO A 240 -17.55 7.21 -0.33
N GLY A 241 -17.67 7.95 0.78
CA GLY A 241 -18.87 7.99 1.63
C GLY A 241 -19.12 6.75 2.50
N ARG A 242 -18.21 5.76 2.48
CA ARG A 242 -18.26 4.64 3.43
C ARG A 242 -17.67 5.06 4.78
N ARG A 243 -18.20 4.50 5.87
CA ARG A 243 -17.81 4.86 7.25
C ARG A 243 -16.30 4.80 7.50
N PHE A 244 -15.64 3.79 6.93
CA PHE A 244 -14.21 3.55 7.06
C PHE A 244 -13.51 3.76 5.72
N HIS A 245 -13.89 4.85 5.03
CA HIS A 245 -13.30 5.17 3.75
C HIS A 245 -11.80 5.40 3.90
N VAL A 246 -11.00 4.72 3.08
CA VAL A 246 -9.57 4.97 2.96
C VAL A 246 -9.33 5.33 1.49
N ASP A 247 -9.08 6.60 1.20
CA ASP A 247 -8.80 7.05 -0.15
C ASP A 247 -7.47 6.43 -0.64
N PRO A 248 -7.46 5.67 -1.76
CA PRO A 248 -6.24 5.04 -2.24
C PRO A 248 -5.10 6.00 -2.61
N VAL A 249 -5.40 7.22 -3.06
CA VAL A 249 -4.41 8.26 -3.40
C VAL A 249 -3.83 8.85 -2.12
N VAL A 250 -4.68 9.26 -1.17
CA VAL A 250 -4.24 9.82 0.11
C VAL A 250 -3.41 8.80 0.87
N TRP A 251 -3.89 7.55 0.96
CA TRP A 251 -3.15 6.45 1.56
C TRP A 251 -1.79 6.21 0.89
N ALA A 252 -1.75 6.19 -0.44
CA ALA A 252 -0.53 5.91 -1.19
C ALA A 252 0.55 6.97 -0.99
N LYS A 253 0.15 8.24 -0.86
CA LYS A 253 1.07 9.38 -0.72
C LYS A 253 1.45 9.71 0.72
N THR A 254 0.56 9.45 1.69
CA THR A 254 0.78 9.91 3.07
C THR A 254 1.03 8.77 4.07
N VAL A 255 0.24 7.70 4.03
CA VAL A 255 0.27 6.63 5.04
C VAL A 255 1.31 5.58 4.69
N ALA A 256 1.20 5.06 3.48
CA ALA A 256 1.90 3.86 3.07
C ALA A 256 3.43 4.02 2.88
N PRO A 257 3.98 5.21 2.54
CA PRO A 257 5.43 5.41 2.49
C PRO A 257 6.11 5.25 3.85
N LEU A 258 5.42 5.56 4.96
CA LEU A 258 5.97 5.44 6.31
C LEU A 258 6.42 4.00 6.61
N ALA A 259 5.67 3.03 6.14
CA ALA A 259 5.92 1.62 6.40
C ALA A 259 7.01 1.00 5.48
N VAL A 260 7.58 1.74 4.53
CA VAL A 260 8.63 1.22 3.64
C VAL A 260 9.98 1.16 4.39
N PRO A 261 10.70 0.01 4.41
CA PRO A 261 12.03 -0.11 5.00
C PRO A 261 12.99 0.98 4.53
N LEU A 262 13.82 1.48 5.44
CA LEU A 262 14.80 2.53 5.14
C LEU A 262 16.08 1.98 4.51
N VAL A 263 16.35 0.69 4.67
CA VAL A 263 17.52 0.02 4.09
C VAL A 263 17.07 -1.07 3.12
N ARG A 264 17.86 -1.27 2.06
CA ARG A 264 17.62 -2.33 1.08
C ARG A 264 17.57 -3.69 1.77
N HIS A 265 16.53 -4.48 1.48
CA HIS A 265 16.25 -5.76 2.14
C HIS A 265 15.97 -5.68 3.66
N GLY A 266 15.81 -4.48 4.21
CA GLY A 266 15.42 -4.27 5.61
C GLY A 266 14.03 -4.80 5.93
N LEU A 267 13.74 -4.93 7.22
CA LEU A 267 12.41 -5.30 7.72
C LEU A 267 11.54 -4.06 7.86
N GLY A 268 10.23 -4.25 7.70
CA GLY A 268 9.25 -3.20 7.91
C GLY A 268 7.98 -3.74 8.57
N PRO A 269 7.04 -2.87 8.96
CA PRO A 269 5.79 -3.23 9.60
C PRO A 269 4.77 -3.77 8.57
N SER A 270 5.17 -4.76 7.78
CA SER A 270 4.33 -5.42 6.77
C SER A 270 3.18 -6.18 7.44
N GLY A 271 2.03 -6.27 6.77
CA GLY A 271 0.92 -7.10 7.24
C GLY A 271 1.30 -8.58 7.41
N THR A 272 2.30 -9.07 6.66
CA THR A 272 2.88 -10.41 6.82
C THR A 272 3.50 -10.60 8.22
N ALA A 273 3.84 -9.52 8.93
CA ALA A 273 4.39 -9.57 10.29
C ALA A 273 3.31 -9.74 11.37
N SER A 274 2.01 -9.82 11.02
CA SER A 274 0.97 -10.13 12.01
C SER A 274 1.11 -11.57 12.52
N PRO A 275 1.25 -11.81 13.84
CA PRO A 275 1.52 -13.14 14.40
C PRO A 275 0.38 -14.14 14.16
N MET A 276 -0.85 -13.65 13.95
CA MET A 276 -2.00 -14.48 13.62
C MET A 276 -1.79 -15.31 12.34
N PHE A 277 -1.14 -14.76 11.31
CA PHE A 277 -0.89 -15.50 10.07
C PHE A 277 0.13 -16.63 10.29
N HIS A 278 1.13 -16.41 11.13
CA HIS A 278 2.14 -17.41 11.46
C HIS A 278 1.57 -18.51 12.36
N LEU A 279 0.67 -18.15 13.28
CA LEU A 279 -0.08 -19.13 14.07
C LEU A 279 -0.96 -20.01 13.17
N LEU A 280 -1.74 -19.40 12.27
CA LEU A 280 -2.58 -20.15 11.34
C LEU A 280 -1.73 -21.03 10.42
N ASP A 281 -0.61 -20.52 9.89
CA ASP A 281 0.35 -21.28 9.08
C ASP A 281 0.90 -22.50 9.84
N ALA A 282 1.21 -22.36 11.13
CA ALA A 282 1.64 -23.46 11.99
C ALA A 282 0.53 -24.52 12.15
N VAL A 283 -0.72 -24.11 12.37
CA VAL A 283 -1.86 -25.05 12.53
C VAL A 283 -2.19 -25.78 11.22
N ILE A 284 -2.26 -25.07 10.09
CA ILE A 284 -2.67 -25.68 8.80
C ILE A 284 -1.55 -26.47 8.13
N GLY A 285 -0.34 -26.44 8.70
CA GLY A 285 0.83 -27.16 8.19
C GLY A 285 1.41 -26.53 6.93
N ARG A 286 1.65 -25.21 6.92
CA ARG A 286 2.38 -24.57 5.80
C ARG A 286 3.84 -25.02 5.80
N THR A 287 4.27 -25.64 4.71
CA THR A 287 5.65 -26.14 4.54
C THR A 287 6.47 -25.35 3.51
N GLY A 288 5.83 -24.56 2.63
CA GLY A 288 6.51 -23.75 1.62
C GLY A 288 6.76 -22.30 2.05
N TYR A 289 8.01 -21.84 1.89
CA TYR A 289 8.44 -20.44 2.14
C TYR A 289 9.47 -19.97 1.09
N ARG A 290 9.25 -20.31 -0.18
CA ARG A 290 10.15 -20.04 -1.32
C ARG A 290 9.77 -18.78 -2.11
N SER A 291 8.52 -18.34 -1.99
CA SER A 291 8.05 -17.07 -2.52
C SER A 291 8.74 -15.93 -1.79
N PHE A 292 8.80 -14.74 -2.39
CA PHE A 292 9.41 -13.60 -1.74
C PHE A 292 8.76 -13.33 -0.36
N ILE A 293 7.42 -13.33 -0.31
CA ILE A 293 6.66 -13.12 0.92
C ILE A 293 6.87 -14.28 1.91
N GLY A 294 7.12 -15.50 1.41
CA GLY A 294 7.51 -16.65 2.23
C GLY A 294 8.83 -16.43 2.94
N GLU A 295 9.88 -16.03 2.20
CA GLU A 295 11.19 -15.70 2.78
C GLU A 295 11.11 -14.52 3.76
N GLU A 296 10.32 -13.49 3.41
CA GLU A 296 10.07 -12.35 4.29
C GLU A 296 9.38 -12.78 5.59
N ALA A 297 8.37 -13.66 5.52
CA ALA A 297 7.69 -14.19 6.70
C ALA A 297 8.68 -14.84 7.67
N GLY A 298 9.62 -15.64 7.16
CA GLY A 298 10.68 -16.25 7.97
C GLY A 298 11.56 -15.21 8.68
N ARG A 299 12.03 -14.19 7.95
CA ARG A 299 12.88 -13.12 8.51
C ARG A 299 12.14 -12.28 9.55
N LEU A 300 10.85 -12.00 9.33
CA LEU A 300 9.99 -11.28 10.28
C LEU A 300 9.79 -12.10 11.57
N ARG A 301 9.47 -13.41 11.46
CA ARG A 301 9.30 -14.29 12.62
C ARG A 301 10.59 -14.42 13.43
N ALA A 302 11.75 -14.47 12.78
CA ALA A 302 13.03 -14.51 13.48
C ALA A 302 13.26 -13.29 14.39
N ASN A 303 12.66 -12.14 14.03
CA ASN A 303 12.75 -10.87 14.75
C ASN A 303 11.53 -10.56 15.64
N TYR A 304 10.63 -11.52 15.84
CA TYR A 304 9.54 -11.37 16.79
C TYR A 304 10.03 -11.29 18.24
N PRO A 305 9.25 -10.66 19.13
CA PRO A 305 9.46 -10.79 20.56
C PRO A 305 9.51 -12.26 21.01
N ALA A 306 10.26 -12.53 22.07
CA ALA A 306 10.57 -13.88 22.52
C ALA A 306 9.33 -14.75 22.77
N ASN A 307 8.29 -14.20 23.42
CA ASN A 307 7.06 -14.92 23.75
C ASN A 307 6.30 -15.37 22.49
N TRP A 308 6.24 -14.50 21.47
CA TRP A 308 5.56 -14.82 20.21
C TRP A 308 6.29 -15.93 19.46
N ARG A 309 7.62 -15.85 19.37
CA ARG A 309 8.43 -16.90 18.72
C ARG A 309 8.23 -18.24 19.42
N ALA A 310 8.44 -18.27 20.73
CA ALA A 310 8.33 -19.49 21.53
C ALA A 310 6.96 -20.17 21.35
N PHE A 311 5.88 -19.38 21.43
CA PHE A 311 4.51 -19.90 21.29
C PHE A 311 4.27 -20.50 19.90
N ILE A 312 4.58 -19.76 18.83
CA ILE A 312 4.32 -20.23 17.46
C ILE A 312 5.24 -21.40 17.10
N ASP A 313 6.49 -21.42 17.59
CA ASP A 313 7.42 -22.55 17.43
C ASP A 313 6.88 -23.81 18.12
N SER A 314 6.35 -23.68 19.33
CA SER A 314 5.75 -24.78 20.08
C SER A 314 4.48 -25.32 19.39
N VAL A 315 3.60 -24.45 18.88
CA VAL A 315 2.43 -24.87 18.08
C VAL A 315 2.85 -25.58 16.78
N ALA A 316 3.87 -25.05 16.08
CA ALA A 316 4.36 -25.66 14.85
C ALA A 316 4.97 -27.05 15.08
N ALA A 317 5.68 -27.24 16.20
CA ALA A 317 6.29 -28.52 16.57
C ALA A 317 5.25 -29.63 16.84
N ALA A 318 4.00 -29.27 17.09
CA ALA A 318 2.91 -30.21 17.36
C ALA A 318 2.41 -30.96 16.11
N ASP A 319 2.72 -30.44 14.91
CA ASP A 319 2.23 -30.96 13.62
C ASP A 319 0.74 -31.32 13.61
N ILE A 320 -0.10 -30.37 14.07
CA ILE A 320 -1.57 -30.55 14.16
C ILE A 320 -2.16 -31.03 12.82
N SER A 321 -1.66 -30.48 11.71
CA SER A 321 -2.07 -30.88 10.36
C SER A 321 -1.69 -32.32 10.05
N GLY A 322 -0.45 -32.75 10.34
CA GLY A 322 -0.01 -34.12 10.11
C GLY A 322 -0.78 -35.12 10.98
N HIS A 323 -1.01 -34.80 12.25
CA HIS A 323 -1.84 -35.61 13.14
C HIS A 323 -3.26 -35.76 12.60
N ALA A 324 -3.91 -34.66 12.22
CA ALA A 324 -5.25 -34.69 11.65
C ALA A 324 -5.34 -35.51 10.35
N ALA A 325 -4.29 -35.49 9.51
CA ALA A 325 -4.24 -36.26 8.28
C ALA A 325 -4.03 -37.77 8.54
N ALA A 326 -3.26 -38.14 9.55
CA ALA A 326 -2.99 -39.53 9.93
C ALA A 326 -4.18 -40.20 10.63
N THR A 327 -5.00 -39.42 11.35
CA THR A 327 -6.14 -39.92 12.12
C THR A 327 -7.32 -40.28 11.21
N ALA A 328 -7.84 -41.51 11.30
CA ALA A 328 -8.98 -41.99 10.50
C ALA A 328 -10.33 -41.46 11.01
N HIS A 329 -10.53 -40.13 10.97
CA HIS A 329 -11.73 -39.46 11.47
C HIS A 329 -12.28 -38.46 10.42
N PRO A 330 -13.29 -38.82 9.62
CA PRO A 330 -13.78 -37.98 8.54
C PRO A 330 -14.22 -36.55 8.95
N PRO A 331 -14.88 -36.33 10.10
CA PRO A 331 -15.20 -34.97 10.54
C PRO A 331 -13.95 -34.11 10.80
N LEU A 332 -12.86 -34.71 11.26
CA LEU A 332 -11.59 -34.00 11.51
C LEU A 332 -10.96 -33.55 10.19
N HIS A 333 -10.96 -34.42 9.18
CA HIS A 333 -10.49 -34.10 7.83
C HIS A 333 -11.31 -32.96 7.23
N ALA A 334 -12.63 -33.01 7.37
CA ALA A 334 -13.54 -31.97 6.90
C ALA A 334 -13.29 -30.63 7.61
N ALA A 335 -13.05 -30.63 8.93
CA ALA A 335 -12.74 -29.43 9.69
C ALA A 335 -11.41 -28.80 9.26
N LEU A 336 -10.35 -29.59 9.08
CA LEU A 336 -9.06 -29.09 8.57
C LEU A 336 -9.20 -28.52 7.15
N ALA A 337 -9.90 -29.23 6.25
CA ALA A 337 -10.17 -28.74 4.91
C ALA A 337 -11.00 -27.44 4.92
N GLY A 338 -11.97 -27.34 5.82
CA GLY A 338 -12.77 -26.14 6.04
C GLY A 338 -11.94 -24.93 6.48
N LEU A 339 -11.05 -25.11 7.46
CA LEU A 339 -10.12 -24.06 7.91
C LEU A 339 -9.22 -23.58 6.77
N ARG A 340 -8.62 -24.53 6.03
CA ARG A 340 -7.80 -24.23 4.85
C ARG A 340 -8.57 -23.47 3.78
N ALA A 341 -9.84 -23.83 3.55
CA ALA A 341 -10.70 -23.16 2.58
C ALA A 341 -11.00 -21.70 2.97
N VAL A 342 -11.32 -21.42 4.23
CA VAL A 342 -11.65 -20.06 4.69
C VAL A 342 -10.41 -19.18 4.85
N TYR A 343 -9.23 -19.77 5.07
CA TYR A 343 -7.99 -19.02 5.21
C TYR A 343 -7.28 -18.79 3.86
N ALA A 344 -6.88 -19.87 3.17
CA ALA A 344 -6.03 -19.86 1.97
C ALA A 344 -6.75 -20.21 0.66
N GLY A 345 -8.02 -20.63 0.72
CA GLY A 345 -8.83 -20.91 -0.47
C GLY A 345 -9.11 -19.68 -1.34
N GLU A 346 -9.61 -19.90 -2.56
CA GLU A 346 -9.88 -18.84 -3.57
C GLU A 346 -10.89 -17.77 -3.10
N ASN A 347 -11.74 -18.11 -2.14
CA ASN A 347 -12.70 -17.20 -1.52
C ASN A 347 -12.36 -16.88 -0.05
N GLY A 348 -11.20 -17.35 0.42
CA GLY A 348 -10.74 -17.19 1.79
C GLY A 348 -10.16 -15.81 2.09
N LEU A 349 -9.70 -15.64 3.33
CA LEU A 349 -9.11 -14.41 3.84
C LEU A 349 -7.98 -13.89 2.94
N LEU A 350 -7.01 -14.74 2.59
CA LEU A 350 -5.83 -14.34 1.80
C LEU A 350 -6.19 -13.93 0.37
N ALA A 351 -7.16 -14.60 -0.26
CA ALA A 351 -7.61 -14.26 -1.60
C ALA A 351 -8.38 -12.92 -1.63
N ARG A 352 -9.25 -12.67 -0.63
CA ARG A 352 -9.95 -11.38 -0.49
C ARG A 352 -8.99 -10.24 -0.16
N HIS A 353 -7.99 -10.50 0.69
CA HIS A 353 -6.93 -9.54 0.98
C HIS A 353 -6.15 -9.19 -0.30
N ARG A 354 -5.80 -10.18 -1.14
CA ARG A 354 -5.12 -9.95 -2.42
C ARG A 354 -5.91 -9.02 -3.35
N LEU A 355 -7.22 -9.23 -3.49
CA LEU A 355 -8.08 -8.36 -4.30
C LEU A 355 -8.07 -6.91 -3.78
N LYS A 356 -8.13 -6.74 -2.45
CA LYS A 356 -8.08 -5.42 -1.81
C LYS A 356 -6.75 -4.73 -2.05
N VAL A 357 -5.64 -5.40 -1.74
CA VAL A 357 -4.28 -4.87 -1.92
C VAL A 357 -4.03 -4.47 -3.37
N ALA A 358 -4.45 -5.29 -4.33
CA ALA A 358 -4.23 -4.99 -5.74
C ALA A 358 -4.97 -3.72 -6.20
N GLY A 359 -6.17 -3.43 -5.66
CA GLY A 359 -6.87 -2.17 -5.91
C GLY A 359 -6.06 -0.95 -5.44
N TYR A 360 -5.60 -0.97 -4.18
CA TYR A 360 -4.80 0.13 -3.61
C TYR A 360 -3.45 0.31 -4.33
N LEU A 361 -2.78 -0.79 -4.63
CA LEU A 361 -1.51 -0.72 -5.33
C LEU A 361 -1.69 -0.22 -6.75
N ASN A 362 -2.67 -0.70 -7.53
CA ASN A 362 -2.90 -0.18 -8.88
C ASN A 362 -3.01 1.37 -8.91
N THR A 363 -3.70 1.97 -7.93
CA THR A 363 -3.74 3.42 -7.78
C THR A 363 -2.39 4.00 -7.35
N SER A 364 -1.73 3.42 -6.34
CA SER A 364 -0.42 3.89 -5.83
C SER A 364 0.63 4.08 -6.92
N TYR A 365 0.75 3.10 -7.83
CA TYR A 365 1.74 3.15 -8.92
C TYR A 365 1.47 4.28 -9.90
N ARG A 366 0.20 4.57 -10.15
CA ARG A 366 -0.23 5.61 -11.09
C ARG A 366 -0.06 7.02 -10.53
N VAL A 367 -0.02 7.14 -9.20
CA VAL A 367 0.20 8.41 -8.50
C VAL A 367 1.64 8.57 -7.99
N GLY A 368 2.58 7.84 -8.60
CA GLY A 368 4.02 8.05 -8.42
C GLY A 368 4.73 7.14 -7.41
N ARG A 369 4.04 6.21 -6.76
CA ARG A 369 4.65 5.28 -5.80
C ARG A 369 4.93 3.92 -6.44
N ASP A 370 6.20 3.62 -6.65
CA ASP A 370 6.67 2.41 -7.34
C ASP A 370 7.13 1.26 -6.43
N VAL A 371 7.03 1.43 -5.10
CA VAL A 371 7.43 0.43 -4.10
C VAL A 371 6.32 0.05 -3.13
N THR A 372 6.26 -1.22 -2.73
CA THR A 372 5.37 -1.67 -1.64
C THR A 372 5.95 -1.39 -0.26
N ILE A 373 5.12 -1.58 0.78
CA ILE A 373 5.52 -1.54 2.19
C ILE A 373 6.65 -2.54 2.50
N SER A 374 6.78 -3.63 1.76
CA SER A 374 7.90 -4.57 1.92
C SER A 374 9.14 -4.20 1.10
N GLY A 375 9.12 -3.08 0.36
CA GLY A 375 10.24 -2.62 -0.47
C GLY A 375 10.30 -3.25 -1.88
N PHE A 376 9.20 -3.82 -2.39
CA PHE A 376 9.15 -4.45 -3.73
C PHE A 376 8.84 -3.44 -4.82
N PRO A 377 9.59 -3.42 -5.93
CA PRO A 377 9.19 -2.74 -7.16
C PRO A 377 8.02 -3.45 -7.88
N ALA A 378 7.08 -2.66 -8.42
CA ALA A 378 5.99 -2.98 -9.37
C ALA A 378 4.67 -3.65 -8.88
N ALA A 379 3.52 -3.06 -9.28
CA ALA A 379 2.15 -3.58 -9.06
C ALA A 379 1.94 -4.95 -9.69
N ALA A 380 2.52 -5.17 -10.87
CA ALA A 380 2.35 -6.39 -11.65
C ALA A 380 2.91 -7.63 -10.92
N ARG A 381 3.90 -7.46 -10.04
CA ARG A 381 4.49 -8.58 -9.31
C ARG A 381 3.75 -8.89 -8.01
N VAL A 382 3.22 -7.89 -7.31
CA VAL A 382 2.70 -8.08 -5.94
C VAL A 382 1.50 -9.01 -5.89
N ALA A 383 0.53 -8.88 -6.79
CA ALA A 383 -0.61 -9.80 -6.78
C ALA A 383 -0.18 -11.25 -7.14
N GLY A 384 0.86 -11.39 -7.98
CA GLY A 384 1.49 -12.67 -8.29
C GLY A 384 2.22 -13.28 -7.09
N GLU A 385 3.01 -12.48 -6.36
CA GLU A 385 3.71 -12.91 -5.14
C GLU A 385 2.73 -13.26 -4.01
N LEU A 386 1.64 -12.49 -3.86
CA LEU A 386 0.56 -12.83 -2.92
C LEU A 386 -0.12 -14.16 -3.30
N ALA A 387 -0.32 -14.41 -4.61
CA ALA A 387 -0.85 -15.67 -5.09
C ALA A 387 0.14 -16.83 -4.87
N ALA A 388 1.44 -16.61 -5.11
CA ALA A 388 2.50 -17.59 -4.88
C ALA A 388 2.60 -17.94 -3.38
N SER A 389 2.67 -16.95 -2.49
CA SER A 389 2.67 -17.15 -1.04
C SER A 389 1.42 -17.88 -0.55
N ARG A 390 0.24 -17.58 -1.10
CA ARG A 390 -0.97 -18.33 -0.81
C ARG A 390 -0.87 -19.79 -1.29
N ALA A 391 -0.33 -20.03 -2.48
CA ALA A 391 -0.18 -21.37 -3.06
C ALA A 391 0.82 -22.26 -2.30
N GLU A 392 1.68 -21.68 -1.46
CA GLU A 392 2.54 -22.43 -0.54
C GLU A 392 1.80 -23.06 0.65
N ARG A 393 0.54 -22.67 0.87
CA ARG A 393 -0.32 -23.21 1.91
C ARG A 393 -1.20 -24.31 1.34
N PRO A 394 -1.38 -25.43 2.07
CA PRO A 394 -2.36 -26.43 1.67
C PRO A 394 -3.76 -25.81 1.59
N ALA A 395 -4.41 -25.92 0.43
CA ALA A 395 -5.75 -25.40 0.20
C ALA A 395 -6.52 -26.35 -0.74
N PRO A 396 -7.86 -26.35 -0.71
CA PRO A 396 -8.66 -27.05 -1.70
C PRO A 396 -8.32 -26.57 -3.12
N PRO A 397 -8.43 -27.44 -4.14
CA PRO A 397 -8.16 -27.06 -5.52
C PRO A 397 -9.08 -25.92 -5.96
N ALA A 398 -8.53 -24.99 -6.76
CA ALA A 398 -9.31 -23.91 -7.33
C ALA A 398 -10.38 -24.47 -8.30
N PRO A 399 -11.59 -23.89 -8.35
CA PRO A 399 -12.56 -24.24 -9.38
C PRO A 399 -11.97 -23.95 -10.76
N ALA A 400 -12.33 -24.79 -11.74
CA ALA A 400 -11.94 -24.58 -13.13
C ALA A 400 -12.40 -23.20 -13.62
N PRO A 401 -11.62 -22.52 -14.48
CA PRO A 401 -12.03 -21.26 -15.08
C PRO A 401 -13.38 -21.43 -15.76
N ALA A 402 -14.28 -20.45 -15.56
CA ALA A 402 -15.51 -20.42 -16.32
C ALA A 402 -15.14 -20.20 -17.80
N PRO A 403 -15.75 -20.94 -18.75
CA PRO A 403 -15.52 -20.65 -20.16
C PRO A 403 -15.92 -19.19 -20.42
N ALA A 404 -15.03 -18.43 -21.06
CA ALA A 404 -15.38 -17.12 -21.61
C ALA A 404 -16.64 -17.34 -22.46
N GLY A 405 -17.75 -16.70 -22.06
CA GLY A 405 -19.01 -16.91 -22.77
C GLY A 405 -18.81 -16.61 -24.24
N ALA A 406 -19.17 -17.55 -25.11
CA ALA A 406 -19.08 -17.36 -26.56
C ALA A 406 -19.69 -16.01 -26.95
N ALA A 407 -19.00 -15.29 -27.82
CA ALA A 407 -19.47 -14.01 -28.34
C ALA A 407 -20.92 -14.16 -28.86
N PRO A 408 -21.87 -13.32 -28.41
CA PRO A 408 -23.20 -13.33 -28.99
C PRO A 408 -23.11 -13.03 -30.49
N ALA A 409 -23.76 -13.85 -31.31
CA ALA A 409 -23.78 -13.67 -32.75
C ALA A 409 -24.44 -12.32 -33.11
N GLY A 410 -23.77 -11.51 -33.94
CA GLY A 410 -24.28 -10.20 -34.39
C GLY A 410 -23.87 -9.00 -33.52
N GLU A 411 -22.89 -9.13 -32.63
CA GLU A 411 -22.38 -7.99 -31.86
C GLU A 411 -21.62 -6.96 -32.72
N PRO A 412 -21.71 -5.64 -32.41
CA PRO A 412 -20.98 -4.62 -33.13
C PRO A 412 -19.45 -4.80 -33.02
N SER A 413 -18.78 -4.71 -34.17
CA SER A 413 -17.31 -4.63 -34.25
C SER A 413 -16.88 -3.18 -34.09
N LEU A 414 -16.06 -2.90 -33.08
CA LEU A 414 -15.62 -1.57 -32.69
C LEU A 414 -14.12 -1.39 -32.98
N PRO A 415 -13.70 -0.31 -33.67
CA PRO A 415 -12.29 0.03 -33.83
C PRO A 415 -11.68 0.46 -32.48
N PHE A 416 -10.39 0.18 -32.27
CA PHE A 416 -9.73 0.54 -31.02
C PHE A 416 -9.53 2.06 -30.90
N SER A 417 -9.40 2.78 -32.03
CA SER A 417 -9.40 4.25 -32.00
C SER A 417 -10.69 4.84 -31.42
N GLU A 418 -11.83 4.16 -31.55
CA GLU A 418 -13.08 4.57 -30.91
C GLU A 418 -13.06 4.27 -29.42
N VAL A 419 -12.65 3.06 -29.03
CA VAL A 419 -12.52 2.68 -27.62
C VAL A 419 -11.66 3.68 -26.85
N LEU A 420 -10.55 4.15 -27.43
CA LEU A 420 -9.64 5.13 -26.80
C LEU A 420 -10.29 6.50 -26.52
N ARG A 421 -11.42 6.84 -27.16
CA ARG A 421 -12.19 8.05 -26.88
C ARG A 421 -13.09 7.94 -25.66
N HIS A 422 -13.35 6.71 -25.19
CA HIS A 422 -14.18 6.43 -24.02
C HIS A 422 -13.34 6.36 -22.72
N ASP A 423 -12.47 7.36 -22.54
CA ASP A 423 -11.57 7.50 -21.39
C ASP A 423 -12.27 8.14 -20.17
N HIS A 424 -11.49 8.62 -19.18
CA HIS A 424 -12.05 9.26 -17.98
C HIS A 424 -12.82 10.56 -18.24
N ALA A 425 -12.62 11.23 -19.37
CA ALA A 425 -13.29 12.50 -19.71
C ALA A 425 -14.58 12.28 -20.52
N ALA A 426 -14.87 11.03 -20.89
CA ALA A 426 -16.05 10.68 -21.67
C ALA A 426 -17.30 10.48 -20.81
N ASP A 427 -18.48 10.86 -21.33
CA ASP A 427 -19.77 10.60 -20.68
C ASP A 427 -20.08 9.11 -20.53
N ARG A 428 -19.53 8.30 -21.45
CA ARG A 428 -19.72 6.83 -21.49
C ARG A 428 -18.39 6.11 -21.44
N PRO A 429 -17.73 6.00 -20.28
CA PRO A 429 -16.43 5.37 -20.19
C PRO A 429 -16.49 3.85 -20.43
N TRP A 430 -15.55 3.34 -21.22
CA TRP A 430 -15.48 1.91 -21.60
C TRP A 430 -14.20 1.25 -21.11
N ILE A 431 -14.21 -0.07 -20.98
CA ILE A 431 -13.00 -0.88 -20.83
C ILE A 431 -13.04 -2.05 -21.80
N VAL A 432 -11.86 -2.60 -22.12
CA VAL A 432 -11.74 -3.85 -22.87
C VAL A 432 -11.28 -4.97 -21.94
N VAL A 433 -11.92 -6.13 -22.05
CA VAL A 433 -11.48 -7.39 -21.41
C VAL A 433 -11.59 -8.50 -22.46
N ASP A 434 -10.49 -9.22 -22.66
CA ASP A 434 -10.23 -10.10 -23.79
C ASP A 434 -10.37 -9.35 -25.12
N ASP A 435 -11.49 -9.52 -25.81
CA ASP A 435 -11.87 -8.71 -26.97
C ASP A 435 -13.20 -7.97 -26.76
N GLY A 436 -13.87 -8.18 -25.63
CA GLY A 436 -15.16 -7.54 -25.34
C GLY A 436 -14.98 -6.09 -24.95
N VAL A 437 -15.86 -5.22 -25.46
CA VAL A 437 -15.96 -3.81 -25.04
C VAL A 437 -17.12 -3.67 -24.07
N TYR A 438 -16.87 -3.05 -22.92
CA TYR A 438 -17.84 -2.95 -21.82
C TYR A 438 -18.04 -1.50 -21.40
N ASP A 439 -19.29 -1.04 -21.43
CA ASP A 439 -19.70 0.25 -20.89
C ASP A 439 -19.82 0.16 -19.36
N VAL A 440 -18.92 0.86 -18.65
CA VAL A 440 -18.84 0.80 -17.20
C VAL A 440 -19.48 2.00 -16.51
N THR A 441 -20.13 2.91 -17.26
CA THR A 441 -20.70 4.18 -16.75
C THR A 441 -21.49 3.98 -15.46
N GLY A 442 -22.52 3.12 -15.50
CA GLY A 442 -23.36 2.86 -14.32
C GLY A 442 -22.71 1.94 -13.29
N PHE A 443 -21.52 1.40 -13.53
CA PHE A 443 -20.85 0.45 -12.65
C PHE A 443 -19.70 1.05 -11.84
N LEU A 444 -19.10 2.17 -12.28
CA LEU A 444 -17.96 2.82 -11.65
C LEU A 444 -18.10 2.94 -10.12
N ASP A 445 -19.15 3.61 -9.64
CA ASP A 445 -19.38 3.84 -8.20
C ASP A 445 -19.82 2.59 -7.43
N ARG A 446 -20.23 1.54 -8.15
CA ARG A 446 -20.68 0.27 -7.58
C ARG A 446 -19.55 -0.77 -7.52
N HIS A 447 -18.38 -0.45 -8.07
CA HIS A 447 -17.25 -1.38 -8.08
C HIS A 447 -16.78 -1.69 -6.64
N PRO A 448 -16.72 -2.97 -6.22
CA PRO A 448 -16.34 -3.33 -4.85
C PRO A 448 -14.94 -2.89 -4.45
N GLY A 449 -14.03 -2.75 -5.41
CA GLY A 449 -12.67 -2.25 -5.20
C GLY A 449 -12.54 -0.73 -5.22
N GLY A 450 -13.65 0.02 -5.25
CA GLY A 450 -13.64 1.48 -5.45
C GLY A 450 -13.50 1.85 -6.92
N VAL A 451 -13.69 3.14 -7.22
CA VAL A 451 -13.69 3.64 -8.59
C VAL A 451 -12.27 3.74 -9.18
N ALA A 452 -11.27 4.09 -8.36
CA ALA A 452 -9.91 4.40 -8.79
C ALA A 452 -9.22 3.29 -9.62
N PRO A 453 -9.36 1.98 -9.30
CA PRO A 453 -8.83 0.92 -10.14
C PRO A 453 -9.43 0.84 -11.54
N LEU A 454 -10.70 1.24 -11.73
CA LEU A 454 -11.33 1.26 -13.06
C LEU A 454 -10.94 2.49 -13.87
N LEU A 455 -10.86 3.67 -13.23
CA LEU A 455 -10.45 4.93 -13.89
C LEU A 455 -9.15 4.75 -14.69
N SER A 456 -8.22 4.02 -14.09
CA SER A 456 -6.93 3.62 -14.63
C SER A 456 -6.97 2.97 -16.03
N TYR A 457 -8.06 2.29 -16.38
CA TYR A 457 -8.17 1.51 -17.62
C TYR A 457 -9.24 2.02 -18.57
N LEU A 458 -9.91 3.13 -18.26
CA LEU A 458 -10.93 3.69 -19.14
C LEU A 458 -10.36 3.98 -20.54
N GLY A 459 -11.10 3.58 -21.57
CA GLY A 459 -10.71 3.64 -22.96
C GLY A 459 -9.57 2.69 -23.36
N THR A 460 -9.22 1.70 -22.53
CA THR A 460 -8.07 0.81 -22.78
C THR A 460 -8.34 -0.65 -22.42
N ASP A 461 -7.38 -1.50 -22.76
CA ASP A 461 -7.37 -2.92 -22.40
C ASP A 461 -7.01 -3.16 -20.93
N ALA A 462 -7.92 -3.81 -20.21
CA ALA A 462 -7.82 -4.23 -18.81
C ALA A 462 -7.67 -5.75 -18.64
N THR A 463 -7.52 -6.52 -19.72
CA THR A 463 -7.47 -8.00 -19.72
C THR A 463 -6.42 -8.52 -18.75
N GLY A 464 -5.18 -8.04 -18.86
CA GLY A 464 -4.08 -8.54 -18.03
C GLY A 464 -4.34 -8.37 -16.53
N ILE A 465 -4.84 -7.21 -16.09
CA ILE A 465 -5.18 -7.00 -14.67
C ILE A 465 -6.41 -7.83 -14.26
N PHE A 466 -7.39 -7.97 -15.15
CA PHE A 466 -8.60 -8.75 -14.91
C PHE A 466 -8.28 -10.24 -14.69
N GLU A 467 -7.38 -10.78 -15.51
CA GLU A 467 -6.85 -12.14 -15.40
C GLU A 467 -6.02 -12.31 -14.12
N GLN A 468 -5.07 -11.40 -13.87
CA GLN A 468 -4.21 -11.41 -12.70
C GLN A 468 -5.00 -11.39 -11.38
N LEU A 469 -6.14 -10.68 -11.34
CA LEU A 469 -7.03 -10.65 -10.20
C LEU A 469 -7.93 -11.89 -10.07
N GLY A 470 -7.92 -12.78 -11.06
CA GLY A 470 -8.75 -13.99 -11.06
C GLY A 470 -10.23 -13.69 -11.35
N HIS A 471 -10.56 -12.49 -11.82
CA HIS A 471 -11.95 -12.10 -12.11
C HIS A 471 -12.59 -12.97 -13.20
N HIS A 472 -11.78 -13.48 -14.14
CA HIS A 472 -12.18 -14.47 -15.15
C HIS A 472 -12.72 -15.78 -14.56
N ARG A 473 -12.41 -16.10 -13.29
CA ARG A 473 -12.90 -17.32 -12.60
C ARG A 473 -14.15 -17.08 -11.77
N ASP A 474 -14.56 -15.84 -11.59
CA ASP A 474 -15.71 -15.47 -10.76
C ASP A 474 -17.00 -15.42 -11.60
N LYS A 475 -17.92 -16.33 -11.30
CA LYS A 475 -19.22 -16.44 -12.00
C LYS A 475 -20.08 -15.17 -11.86
N ALA A 476 -20.03 -14.49 -10.71
CA ALA A 476 -20.78 -13.26 -10.49
C ALA A 476 -20.20 -12.10 -11.31
N VAL A 477 -18.87 -12.04 -11.44
CA VAL A 477 -18.21 -11.07 -12.32
C VAL A 477 -18.53 -11.36 -13.78
N ALA A 478 -18.45 -12.61 -14.22
CA ALA A 478 -18.81 -13.00 -15.59
C ALA A 478 -20.28 -12.63 -15.93
N ALA A 479 -21.21 -12.86 -15.00
CA ALA A 479 -22.61 -12.47 -15.16
C ALA A 479 -22.80 -10.94 -15.22
N ARG A 480 -21.97 -10.18 -14.50
CA ARG A 480 -21.98 -8.71 -14.57
C ARG A 480 -21.46 -8.22 -15.91
N LEU A 481 -20.32 -8.72 -16.38
CA LEU A 481 -19.72 -8.34 -17.67
C LEU A 481 -20.69 -8.52 -18.84
N ARG A 482 -21.44 -9.62 -18.87
CA ARG A 482 -22.46 -9.84 -19.92
C ARG A 482 -23.47 -8.70 -20.04
N LYS A 483 -23.83 -8.04 -18.92
CA LYS A 483 -24.79 -6.93 -18.90
C LYS A 483 -24.18 -5.59 -19.33
N LEU A 484 -22.85 -5.47 -19.31
CA LEU A 484 -22.12 -4.25 -19.64
C LEU A 484 -21.60 -4.26 -21.09
N ARG A 485 -21.68 -5.40 -21.80
CA ARG A 485 -21.08 -5.59 -23.12
C ARG A 485 -21.80 -4.74 -24.18
N VAL A 486 -21.02 -3.95 -24.92
CA VAL A 486 -21.51 -3.08 -26.01
C VAL A 486 -20.96 -3.45 -27.38
N GLY A 487 -19.93 -4.29 -27.44
CA GLY A 487 -19.37 -4.78 -28.70
C GLY A 487 -18.09 -5.59 -28.50
N ARG A 488 -17.31 -5.72 -29.57
CA ARG A 488 -16.01 -6.39 -29.59
C ARG A 488 -15.01 -5.57 -30.38
N ILE A 489 -13.75 -5.54 -29.95
CA ILE A 489 -12.68 -4.90 -30.72
C ILE A 489 -12.31 -5.69 -31.98
N THR A 490 -11.72 -5.00 -32.95
CA THR A 490 -10.97 -5.61 -34.04
C THR A 490 -9.47 -5.53 -33.76
N ARG A 491 -8.76 -6.64 -34.01
CA ARG A 491 -7.30 -6.68 -33.93
C ARG A 491 -6.71 -6.45 -35.31
N ASN A 492 -5.64 -5.67 -35.37
CA ASN A 492 -4.84 -5.47 -36.56
C ASN A 492 -3.37 -5.56 -36.17
N ASP A 493 -2.63 -6.49 -36.77
CA ASP A 493 -1.21 -6.70 -36.45
C ASP A 493 -0.29 -6.15 -37.55
N SER A 494 -0.85 -5.50 -38.59
CA SER A 494 -0.06 -4.94 -39.68
C SER A 494 0.63 -3.64 -39.27
N GLU A 495 1.93 -3.55 -39.53
CA GLU A 495 2.69 -2.32 -39.29
C GLU A 495 2.13 -1.14 -40.12
N PRO A 496 2.07 0.09 -39.55
CA PRO A 496 2.58 0.49 -38.24
C PRO A 496 1.56 0.40 -37.08
N TYR A 497 0.40 -0.26 -37.27
CA TYR A 497 -0.72 -0.25 -36.32
C TYR A 497 -0.34 -0.60 -34.87
N PRO A 498 0.42 -1.68 -34.58
CA PRO A 498 0.74 -2.05 -33.21
C PRO A 498 1.47 -0.95 -32.43
N SER A 499 2.37 -0.23 -33.08
CA SER A 499 3.13 0.87 -32.44
C SER A 499 2.27 2.10 -32.18
N TRP A 500 1.38 2.45 -33.11
CA TRP A 500 0.41 3.53 -32.90
C TRP A 500 -0.57 3.20 -31.77
N LEU A 501 -1.13 1.99 -31.77
CA LEU A 501 -2.05 1.55 -30.73
C LEU A 501 -1.38 1.52 -29.35
N ARG A 502 -0.15 1.01 -29.26
CA ARG A 502 0.63 0.98 -28.01
C ARG A 502 0.77 2.37 -27.40
N TRP A 503 1.23 3.35 -28.18
CA TRP A 503 1.43 4.72 -27.69
C TRP A 503 0.12 5.45 -27.39
N ALA A 504 -0.90 5.28 -28.24
CA ALA A 504 -2.22 5.86 -27.97
C ALA A 504 -2.80 5.30 -26.66
N THR A 505 -2.69 3.99 -26.45
CA THR A 505 -3.13 3.32 -25.21
C THR A 505 -2.36 3.81 -23.99
N GLU A 506 -1.03 3.90 -24.10
CA GLU A 506 -0.18 4.36 -22.99
C GLU A 506 -0.50 5.82 -22.60
N LEU A 507 -0.62 6.72 -23.56
CA LEU A 507 -0.99 8.11 -23.29
C LEU A 507 -2.44 8.24 -22.78
N THR A 508 -3.37 7.38 -23.19
CA THR A 508 -4.71 7.30 -22.57
C THR A 508 -4.61 6.88 -21.11
N ARG A 509 -3.81 5.85 -20.77
CA ARG A 509 -3.60 5.42 -19.37
C ARG A 509 -2.96 6.51 -18.52
N ARG A 510 -1.99 7.25 -19.04
CA ARG A 510 -1.39 8.42 -18.37
C ARG A 510 -2.40 9.54 -18.19
N GLY A 511 -3.24 9.79 -19.21
CA GLY A 511 -4.34 10.76 -19.15
C GLY A 511 -5.33 10.43 -18.04
N ASN A 512 -5.67 9.16 -17.86
CA ASN A 512 -6.54 8.72 -16.77
C ASN A 512 -5.88 8.85 -15.38
N ALA A 513 -4.57 8.61 -15.29
CA ALA A 513 -3.83 8.72 -14.04
C ALA A 513 -3.64 10.18 -13.61
N PHE A 514 -3.50 11.10 -14.57
CA PHE A 514 -3.20 12.51 -14.32
C PHE A 514 -4.14 13.20 -13.33
N PRO A 515 -5.48 13.24 -13.51
CA PRO A 515 -6.37 13.85 -12.53
C PRO A 515 -6.40 13.10 -11.19
N THR A 516 -6.19 11.78 -11.21
CA THR A 516 -6.10 10.96 -9.99
C THR A 516 -4.85 11.32 -9.18
N ASP A 517 -3.72 11.60 -9.83
CA ASP A 517 -2.48 12.00 -9.18
C ASP A 517 -2.63 13.40 -8.53
N LEU A 518 -3.31 14.31 -9.21
CA LEU A 518 -3.54 15.67 -8.75
C LEU A 518 -4.58 15.76 -7.62
N SER A 519 -5.44 14.76 -7.42
CA SER A 519 -6.53 14.79 -6.43
C SER A 519 -6.03 14.99 -4.99
N ILE A 520 -4.78 14.64 -4.70
CA ILE A 520 -4.14 14.89 -3.39
C ILE A 520 -4.18 16.37 -2.99
N ARG A 521 -4.24 17.30 -3.95
CA ARG A 521 -4.31 18.73 -3.64
C ARG A 521 -5.62 19.15 -3.00
N GLU A 522 -6.69 18.43 -3.28
CA GLU A 522 -8.02 18.69 -2.72
C GLU A 522 -8.24 17.88 -1.43
N ALA A 523 -7.39 16.88 -1.17
CA ALA A 523 -7.50 16.03 -0.01
C ALA A 523 -6.98 16.70 1.27
N ARG A 524 -7.49 16.25 2.41
CA ARG A 524 -6.89 16.52 3.71
C ARG A 524 -5.70 15.58 3.91
N THR A 525 -4.48 16.12 4.01
CA THR A 525 -3.25 15.32 4.13
C THR A 525 -2.64 15.34 5.52
N SER A 526 -3.21 16.12 6.44
CA SER A 526 -2.82 16.15 7.86
C SER A 526 -4.00 16.50 8.76
N LEU A 527 -3.97 16.03 10.00
CA LEU A 527 -4.85 16.44 11.09
C LEU A 527 -4.80 17.95 11.31
N ALA A 528 -3.63 18.55 11.06
CA ALA A 528 -3.37 19.98 11.19
C ALA A 528 -3.81 20.81 9.97
N SER A 529 -4.39 20.19 8.94
CA SER A 529 -4.89 20.89 7.74
C SER A 529 -6.36 20.58 7.47
N GLN A 530 -6.99 21.42 6.66
CA GLN A 530 -8.31 21.22 6.07
C GLN A 530 -8.22 20.59 4.66
N PRO A 531 -9.31 19.99 4.15
CA PRO A 531 -9.42 19.66 2.73
C PRO A 531 -9.16 20.89 1.84
N ALA A 532 -8.49 20.70 0.71
CA ALA A 532 -8.07 21.73 -0.25
C ALA A 532 -7.17 22.85 0.32
N GLU A 533 -6.68 22.73 1.55
CA GLU A 533 -5.76 23.72 2.11
C GLU A 533 -4.38 23.66 1.43
N LEU A 534 -3.90 24.83 1.00
CA LEU A 534 -2.54 24.98 0.51
C LEU A 534 -1.55 24.90 1.68
N THR A 535 -0.84 23.78 1.76
CA THR A 535 0.27 23.57 2.70
C THR A 535 1.56 23.32 1.90
N PRO A 536 2.75 23.56 2.48
CA PRO A 536 4.00 23.14 1.85
C PRO A 536 3.98 21.66 1.43
N TYR A 537 3.41 20.77 2.25
CA TYR A 537 3.33 19.35 1.96
C TYR A 537 2.40 19.02 0.77
N THR A 538 1.22 19.64 0.69
CA THR A 538 0.32 19.45 -0.47
C THR A 538 0.91 20.04 -1.74
N LEU A 539 1.61 21.18 -1.66
CA LEU A 539 2.30 21.77 -2.79
C LEU A 539 3.48 20.89 -3.26
N GLN A 540 4.25 20.27 -2.35
CA GLN A 540 5.31 19.33 -2.71
C GLN A 540 4.77 18.20 -3.61
N PHE A 541 3.69 17.52 -3.21
CA PHE A 541 3.12 16.44 -4.04
C PHE A 541 2.62 16.93 -5.40
N ALA A 542 2.16 18.17 -5.45
CA ALA A 542 1.75 18.83 -6.68
C ALA A 542 2.97 19.01 -7.62
N ILE A 543 4.09 19.50 -7.09
CA ILE A 543 5.34 19.66 -7.84
C ILE A 543 5.85 18.31 -8.35
N GLU A 544 5.88 17.29 -7.49
CA GLU A 544 6.31 15.93 -7.87
C GLU A 544 5.43 15.31 -8.97
N ALA A 545 4.15 15.69 -9.07
CA ALA A 545 3.28 15.25 -10.16
C ALA A 545 3.69 15.88 -11.50
N HIS A 546 4.07 17.15 -11.51
CA HIS A 546 4.62 17.82 -12.69
C HIS A 546 5.98 17.23 -13.09
N GLU A 547 6.89 17.03 -12.13
CA GLU A 547 8.19 16.39 -12.40
C GLU A 547 7.99 15.01 -13.02
N ARG A 548 7.10 14.18 -12.47
CA ARG A 548 6.77 12.87 -13.07
C ARG A 548 6.22 12.99 -14.48
N PHE A 549 5.35 13.96 -14.73
CA PHE A 549 4.83 14.21 -16.08
C PHE A 549 5.97 14.55 -17.03
N HIS A 550 6.85 15.46 -16.64
CA HIS A 550 7.99 15.89 -17.45
C HIS A 550 8.98 14.73 -17.70
N ASP A 551 9.40 14.04 -16.64
CA ASP A 551 10.42 13.00 -16.68
C ASP A 551 9.97 11.68 -17.31
N ARG A 552 8.66 11.47 -17.44
CA ARG A 552 8.11 10.26 -18.07
C ARG A 552 7.37 10.61 -19.35
N THR A 553 6.33 11.42 -19.28
CA THR A 553 5.43 11.71 -20.41
C THR A 553 6.09 12.57 -21.46
N TYR A 554 6.60 13.74 -21.08
CA TYR A 554 7.24 14.63 -22.05
C TYR A 554 8.51 14.01 -22.64
N ARG A 555 9.33 13.37 -21.79
CA ARG A 555 10.49 12.56 -22.21
C ARG A 555 10.13 11.50 -23.24
N ASP A 556 9.10 10.70 -23.00
CA ASP A 556 8.71 9.64 -23.93
C ASP A 556 8.18 10.20 -25.25
N ILE A 557 7.37 11.28 -25.19
CA ILE A 557 6.82 11.93 -26.39
C ILE A 557 7.92 12.44 -27.32
N THR A 558 8.96 13.06 -26.74
CA THR A 558 10.09 13.63 -27.50
C THR A 558 11.19 12.60 -27.83
N GLY A 559 11.23 11.48 -27.10
CA GLY A 559 12.21 10.42 -27.25
C GLY A 559 11.62 9.14 -27.86
N GLN A 560 11.26 8.17 -26.99
CA GLN A 560 10.94 6.80 -27.40
C GLN A 560 9.72 6.73 -28.34
N LEU A 561 8.69 7.53 -28.13
CA LEU A 561 7.52 7.58 -29.02
C LEU A 561 7.92 8.02 -30.42
N HIS A 562 8.68 9.11 -30.52
CA HIS A 562 9.14 9.63 -31.79
C HIS A 562 10.00 8.57 -32.52
N HIS A 563 10.91 7.92 -31.79
CA HIS A 563 11.73 6.83 -32.31
C HIS A 563 10.88 5.66 -32.83
N ASP A 564 9.95 5.15 -32.02
CA ASP A 564 9.11 4.00 -32.37
C ASP A 564 8.24 4.24 -33.60
N LEU A 565 7.79 5.49 -33.84
CA LEU A 565 6.89 5.82 -34.94
C LEU A 565 7.59 6.30 -36.21
N THR A 566 8.86 6.72 -36.13
CA THR A 566 9.59 7.29 -37.27
C THR A 566 10.90 6.56 -37.62
N GLY A 567 11.45 5.78 -36.68
CA GLY A 567 12.80 5.22 -36.77
C GLY A 567 13.92 6.24 -36.49
N ALA A 568 13.61 7.53 -36.32
CA ALA A 568 14.61 8.55 -36.04
C ALA A 568 15.22 8.38 -34.63
N PRO A 569 16.49 8.75 -34.40
CA PRO A 569 17.09 8.65 -33.08
C PRO A 569 16.36 9.55 -32.08
N ALA A 570 16.12 9.01 -30.88
CA ALA A 570 15.61 9.80 -29.76
C ALA A 570 16.62 10.87 -29.36
N SER A 571 16.16 12.11 -29.21
CA SER A 571 16.95 13.16 -28.57
C SER A 571 16.62 13.21 -27.08
N PRO A 572 17.60 13.47 -26.20
CA PRO A 572 17.30 13.65 -24.78
C PRO A 572 16.39 14.87 -24.61
N PRO A 573 15.32 14.77 -23.79
CA PRO A 573 14.49 15.93 -23.52
C PRO A 573 15.31 16.99 -22.77
N PRO A 574 15.01 18.28 -22.98
CA PRO A 574 15.54 19.35 -22.14
C PRO A 574 15.13 19.15 -20.67
N ALA A 575 15.89 19.73 -19.74
CA ALA A 575 15.60 19.64 -18.30
C ALA A 575 14.35 20.46 -17.93
N ASP A 576 13.65 20.05 -16.87
CA ASP A 576 12.51 20.77 -16.31
C ASP A 576 12.96 22.14 -15.78
N PRO A 577 12.54 23.25 -16.40
CA PRO A 577 12.98 24.58 -16.00
C PRO A 577 12.17 25.13 -14.81
N LEU A 578 11.02 24.55 -14.45
CA LEU A 578 10.07 25.12 -13.50
C LEU A 578 10.20 24.53 -12.09
N SER A 579 10.38 23.21 -11.96
CA SER A 579 10.42 22.56 -10.65
C SER A 579 11.43 23.16 -9.67
N PRO A 580 12.66 23.57 -10.06
CA PRO A 580 13.57 24.27 -9.16
C PRO A 580 12.99 25.56 -8.56
N HIS A 581 12.19 26.31 -9.32
CA HIS A 581 11.53 27.53 -8.84
C HIS A 581 10.40 27.21 -7.85
N LEU A 582 9.65 26.14 -8.09
CA LEU A 582 8.56 25.71 -7.22
C LEU A 582 9.09 25.18 -5.88
N TYR A 583 10.18 24.40 -5.88
CA TYR A 583 10.82 23.91 -4.64
C TYR A 583 11.43 25.05 -3.81
N ALA A 584 11.91 26.13 -4.44
CA ALA A 584 12.41 27.29 -3.71
C ALA A 584 11.33 27.91 -2.81
N ALA A 585 10.06 27.90 -3.24
CA ALA A 585 8.93 28.41 -2.46
C ALA A 585 8.65 27.57 -1.19
N LEU A 586 8.92 26.27 -1.22
CA LEU A 586 8.76 25.39 -0.06
C LEU A 586 9.77 25.70 1.05
N SER A 587 10.94 26.25 0.69
CA SER A 587 12.01 26.55 1.64
C SER A 587 11.70 27.76 2.53
N THR A 588 10.97 28.76 2.00
CA THR A 588 10.52 29.93 2.77
C THR A 588 9.19 29.68 3.46
N ALA A 589 8.30 28.93 2.82
CA ALA A 589 6.98 28.52 3.31
C ALA A 589 6.07 29.66 3.81
N ASP A 590 6.30 30.91 3.37
CA ASP A 590 5.39 32.01 3.68
C ASP A 590 4.14 31.97 2.76
N PRO A 591 2.96 32.40 3.25
CA PRO A 591 1.71 32.24 2.50
C PRO A 591 1.69 32.93 1.14
N ALA A 592 2.40 34.05 0.96
CA ALA A 592 2.40 34.78 -0.31
C ALA A 592 3.22 34.05 -1.38
N THR A 593 4.41 33.56 -1.00
CA THR A 593 5.26 32.76 -1.88
C THR A 593 4.61 31.44 -2.25
N LEU A 594 3.96 30.75 -1.30
CA LEU A 594 3.23 29.51 -1.58
C LEU A 594 2.09 29.73 -2.58
N ARG A 595 1.28 30.80 -2.42
CA ARG A 595 0.21 31.11 -3.39
C ARG A 595 0.74 31.42 -4.78
N ARG A 596 1.88 32.11 -4.87
CA ARG A 596 2.54 32.37 -6.16
C ARG A 596 3.01 31.08 -6.82
N ALA A 597 3.65 30.20 -6.05
CA ALA A 597 4.11 28.90 -6.54
C ALA A 597 2.92 27.99 -6.95
N GLU A 598 1.83 28.00 -6.19
CA GLU A 598 0.60 27.31 -6.58
C GLU A 598 0.05 27.83 -7.92
N LYS A 599 0.02 29.15 -8.13
CA LYS A 599 -0.43 29.73 -9.39
C LYS A 599 0.42 29.23 -10.57
N LEU A 600 1.75 29.30 -10.44
CA LEU A 600 2.69 28.81 -11.45
C LEU A 600 2.50 27.32 -11.73
N TRP A 601 2.36 26.52 -10.68
CA TRP A 601 2.09 25.09 -10.82
C TRP A 601 0.77 24.82 -11.54
N ARG A 602 -0.32 25.54 -11.24
CA ARG A 602 -1.61 25.37 -11.95
C ARG A 602 -1.49 25.71 -13.44
N GLU A 603 -0.70 26.72 -13.78
CA GLU A 603 -0.40 27.05 -15.19
C GLU A 603 0.38 25.92 -15.87
N ALA A 604 1.39 25.35 -15.19
CA ALA A 604 2.16 24.22 -15.71
C ALA A 604 1.32 22.94 -15.91
N ILE A 605 0.50 22.59 -14.94
CA ILE A 605 -0.44 21.45 -15.05
C ILE A 605 -1.44 21.65 -16.19
N THR A 606 -1.83 22.89 -16.49
CA THR A 606 -2.66 23.21 -17.66
C THR A 606 -1.92 22.88 -18.96
N LEU A 607 -0.64 23.25 -19.05
CA LEU A 607 0.23 22.92 -20.19
C LEU A 607 0.44 21.40 -20.33
N ASP A 608 0.69 20.70 -19.22
CA ASP A 608 0.86 19.24 -19.18
C ASP A 608 -0.39 18.54 -19.75
N GLY A 609 -1.57 18.93 -19.28
CA GLY A 609 -2.85 18.40 -19.75
C GLY A 609 -3.10 18.68 -21.23
N LEU A 610 -2.80 19.91 -21.69
CA LEU A 610 -2.95 20.29 -23.10
C LEU A 610 -2.04 19.49 -24.02
N LEU A 611 -0.77 19.32 -23.65
CA LEU A 611 0.18 18.50 -24.40
C LEU A 611 -0.32 17.07 -24.51
N LEU A 612 -0.66 16.45 -23.37
CA LEU A 612 -1.11 15.06 -23.32
C LEU A 612 -2.37 14.84 -24.16
N HIS A 613 -3.36 15.72 -24.04
CA HIS A 613 -4.58 15.68 -24.83
C HIS A 613 -4.27 15.78 -26.34
N THR A 614 -3.45 16.75 -26.74
CA THR A 614 -3.14 17.04 -28.14
C THR A 614 -2.40 15.88 -28.81
N VAL A 615 -1.36 15.35 -28.16
CA VAL A 615 -0.59 14.21 -28.68
C VAL A 615 -1.48 12.98 -28.79
N ARG A 616 -2.24 12.66 -27.73
CA ARG A 616 -3.16 11.52 -27.73
C ARG A 616 -4.19 11.62 -28.84
N ALA A 617 -4.81 12.79 -29.04
CA ALA A 617 -5.79 13.01 -30.10
C ALA A 617 -5.16 12.82 -31.50
N ALA A 618 -3.91 13.25 -31.71
CA ALA A 618 -3.19 13.03 -32.96
C ALA A 618 -2.93 11.54 -33.22
N LEU A 619 -2.52 10.78 -32.20
CA LEU A 619 -2.32 9.34 -32.31
C LEU A 619 -3.61 8.58 -32.59
N ILE A 620 -4.70 8.90 -31.88
CA ILE A 620 -6.02 8.28 -32.08
C ILE A 620 -6.52 8.55 -33.51
N ALA A 621 -6.32 9.76 -34.03
CA ALA A 621 -6.71 10.09 -35.40
C ALA A 621 -5.91 9.30 -36.45
N GLY A 622 -4.58 9.18 -36.29
CA GLY A 622 -3.78 8.35 -37.18
C GLY A 622 -4.15 6.86 -37.09
N LEU A 623 -4.48 6.37 -35.89
CA LEU A 623 -4.99 5.01 -35.68
C LEU A 623 -6.32 4.79 -36.43
N ALA A 624 -7.24 5.75 -36.39
CA ALA A 624 -8.50 5.68 -37.13
C ALA A 624 -8.29 5.63 -38.65
N HIS A 625 -7.28 6.31 -39.18
CA HIS A 625 -6.90 6.21 -40.60
C HIS A 625 -6.36 4.82 -40.96
N LEU A 626 -5.57 4.20 -40.07
CA LEU A 626 -5.08 2.84 -40.25
C LEU A 626 -6.23 1.82 -40.24
N GLU A 627 -7.20 1.98 -39.33
CA GLU A 627 -8.36 1.08 -39.21
C GLU A 627 -9.32 1.20 -40.39
N SER A 628 -9.53 2.42 -40.91
CA SER A 628 -10.36 2.67 -42.09
C SER A 628 -9.66 2.41 -43.43
N ARG A 629 -8.39 1.98 -43.41
CA ARG A 629 -7.53 1.79 -44.59
C ARG A 629 -7.40 3.05 -45.47
N THR A 630 -7.49 4.22 -44.84
CA THR A 630 -7.28 5.52 -45.50
C THR A 630 -5.91 6.13 -45.19
N ALA A 631 -5.09 5.46 -44.39
CA ALA A 631 -3.74 5.90 -44.05
C ALA A 631 -2.81 5.89 -45.27
N THR A 632 -2.14 7.02 -45.49
CA THR A 632 -0.98 7.15 -46.38
C THR A 632 0.23 7.64 -45.57
N PRO A 633 1.48 7.47 -46.06
CA PRO A 633 2.65 8.01 -45.38
C PRO A 633 2.54 9.52 -45.08
N ALA A 634 1.94 10.30 -45.99
CA ALA A 634 1.73 11.73 -45.80
C ALA A 634 0.71 12.04 -44.68
N VAL A 635 -0.38 11.26 -44.58
CA VAL A 635 -1.39 11.42 -43.51
C VAL A 635 -0.77 11.10 -42.15
N LEU A 636 -0.04 9.99 -42.03
CA LEU A 636 0.61 9.61 -40.78
C LEU A 636 1.69 10.64 -40.38
N LEU A 637 2.47 11.13 -41.34
CA LEU A 637 3.46 12.18 -41.11
C LEU A 637 2.82 13.49 -40.63
N SER A 638 1.64 13.86 -41.14
CA SER A 638 0.90 15.03 -40.66
C SER A 638 0.51 14.92 -39.18
N HIS A 639 0.03 13.76 -38.75
CA HIS A 639 -0.25 13.50 -37.33
C HIS A 639 1.02 13.54 -36.47
N LEU A 640 2.12 12.98 -36.96
CA LEU A 640 3.41 13.04 -36.26
C LEU A 640 3.95 14.48 -36.17
N THR A 641 3.76 15.29 -37.21
CA THR A 641 4.10 16.72 -37.21
C THR A 641 3.33 17.45 -36.10
N ARG A 642 2.03 17.15 -35.93
CA ARG A 642 1.24 17.70 -34.82
C ARG A 642 1.79 17.32 -33.45
N VAL A 643 2.28 16.08 -33.28
CA VAL A 643 2.93 15.64 -32.03
C VAL A 643 4.18 16.47 -31.75
N THR A 644 5.08 16.60 -32.74
CA THR A 644 6.33 17.36 -32.57
C THR A 644 6.08 18.87 -32.35
N THR A 645 5.10 19.45 -33.04
CA THR A 645 4.72 20.85 -32.85
C THR A 645 4.16 21.10 -31.45
N ALA A 646 3.29 20.20 -30.96
CA ALA A 646 2.75 20.30 -29.60
C ALA A 646 3.84 20.19 -28.53
N ALA A 647 4.79 19.26 -28.69
CA ALA A 647 5.92 19.12 -27.77
C ALA A 647 6.85 20.35 -27.77
N THR A 648 7.06 20.95 -28.94
CA THR A 648 7.88 22.18 -29.08
C THR A 648 7.19 23.38 -28.42
N ALA A 649 5.88 23.54 -28.65
CA ALA A 649 5.08 24.60 -28.02
C ALA A 649 5.06 24.46 -26.49
N TYR A 650 4.80 23.26 -25.98
CA TYR A 650 4.85 22.96 -24.54
C TYR A 650 6.17 23.39 -23.90
N HIS A 651 7.29 23.03 -24.53
CA HIS A 651 8.62 23.38 -24.02
C HIS A 651 8.85 24.90 -23.98
N HIS A 652 8.46 25.60 -25.06
CA HIS A 652 8.56 27.06 -25.14
C HIS A 652 7.71 27.75 -24.06
N ASP A 653 6.47 27.30 -23.88
CA ASP A 653 5.53 27.87 -22.93
C ASP A 653 5.99 27.61 -21.49
N LEU A 654 6.47 26.41 -21.19
CA LEU A 654 7.01 26.04 -19.87
C LEU A 654 8.26 26.87 -19.54
N HIS A 655 9.16 27.09 -20.51
CA HIS A 655 10.30 28.00 -20.32
C HIS A 655 9.85 29.43 -20.09
N THR A 656 8.88 29.93 -20.85
CA THR A 656 8.36 31.30 -20.69
C THR A 656 7.75 31.48 -19.30
N LEU A 657 7.03 30.47 -18.81
CA LEU A 657 6.48 30.44 -17.46
C LEU A 657 7.57 30.48 -16.37
N ALA A 658 8.65 29.71 -16.55
CA ALA A 658 9.80 29.76 -15.64
C ALA A 658 10.51 31.13 -15.65
N HIS A 659 10.71 31.74 -16.83
CA HIS A 659 11.40 33.04 -16.95
C HIS A 659 10.58 34.20 -16.35
N THR A 660 9.26 34.22 -16.58
CA THR A 660 8.36 35.24 -16.00
C THR A 660 8.27 35.16 -14.47
N SER A 661 8.75 34.06 -13.88
CA SER A 661 8.82 33.86 -12.43
C SER A 661 10.01 34.59 -11.77
N GLY A 662 10.97 35.10 -12.54
CA GLY A 662 12.22 35.71 -12.04
C GLY A 662 13.32 34.67 -11.75
N PRO A 663 14.56 35.08 -11.41
CA PRO A 663 15.67 34.16 -11.20
C PRO A 663 15.40 33.24 -10.00
N ALA A 664 15.67 31.94 -10.15
CA ALA A 664 15.65 31.02 -9.02
C ALA A 664 16.69 31.48 -7.98
N PRO A 665 16.34 31.59 -6.68
CA PRO A 665 17.33 31.87 -5.66
C PRO A 665 18.37 30.74 -5.66
N ALA A 666 19.66 31.09 -5.60
CA ALA A 666 20.73 30.10 -5.53
C ALA A 666 20.42 29.10 -4.40
N ALA A 667 20.33 27.81 -4.74
CA ALA A 667 20.20 26.77 -3.74
C ALA A 667 21.34 26.94 -2.74
N ARG A 668 21.01 27.17 -1.46
CA ARG A 668 22.01 27.09 -0.39
C ARG A 668 22.48 25.65 -0.33
N THR A 669 23.54 25.34 -1.07
CA THR A 669 24.32 24.14 -0.90
C THR A 669 25.03 24.26 0.44
N THR A 670 24.42 23.74 1.50
CA THR A 670 25.18 23.34 2.70
C THR A 670 25.91 22.05 2.34
N ALA A 671 26.88 22.15 1.43
CA ALA A 671 27.91 21.16 1.25
C ALA A 671 28.85 21.26 2.45
N GLY A 672 28.47 20.64 3.57
CA GLY A 672 29.41 20.30 4.61
C GLY A 672 30.42 19.32 4.02
N ARG A 673 31.66 19.78 3.83
CA ARG A 673 32.82 18.94 3.50
C ARG A 673 32.84 17.73 4.45
N ALA A 674 32.46 16.56 3.95
CA ALA A 674 32.85 15.30 4.54
C ALA A 674 34.32 15.06 4.16
N GLY A 675 35.22 15.23 5.12
CA GLY A 675 36.54 14.62 5.06
C GLY A 675 36.37 13.10 5.19
N THR A 676 36.96 12.38 4.25
CA THR A 676 37.10 10.92 4.20
C THR A 676 38.08 10.43 5.28
N PRO A 677 38.07 9.14 5.69
CA PRO A 677 37.03 8.10 5.59
C PRO A 677 36.30 7.80 6.91
#